data_AF-A0A6L9LUC4-F1
#
_entry.id   AF-A0A6L9LUC4-F1
#
_cell.length_a   1.000
_cell.length_b   1.000
_cell.length_c   1.000
_cell.angle_alpha   90.00
_cell.angle_beta   90.00
_cell.angle_gamma   90.00
#
_symmetry.space_group_name_H-M   'P 1'
#
loop_
_entity.id
_entity.type
_entity.pdbx_description
1 polymer ?
#
loop_
_entity_poly.entity_id
_entity_poly.type
_entity_poly.pdbx_seq_one_letter_code
_entity_poly.pdbx_strand_id
1 'polypeptide(L)'
;MKELLPILPRPSRYLGSEWGATFKDPDTVSVRCALAFPDMYEVGMSYLGQKILSQAINAHPQFWAERVYTPCEETATILREHDTPLATLESDTPLKEMDVIGFSLTHELCYTNVLYMLDLAGIPFRSADRDRSHPLIIAGGGATFNAEPVAPFFDAMVIGDGEETMPAVLACIEAAHKNNLSRRDFFRELATIPGIYIPSFFEDQGPDKPLKPLVEGYERVEKAVVDDLDSAPFPIGQTIPFDAIHDRLTMEIARGCTRGCRFCQAGMIYRPVRERSLDTLDHILTDGLAETGYEETSLLSLSTGDFSGLDSLFTRSFDKCAAEQISISLPSLRVGSLSAPIMERISSIRRTGATLAPEAGSQRLRDVINKGINEDELMDHVRLLFENGWQGVKLYFMIGLPTETDEDLDAIVDLCLKVRDAAGRHVKRLQVSAAVSPFVPKPQTPFQWEPQISYDEIYRRIHYLRDQFKRHKRISIKYHEPAMTSLEGVFSRGDRRLAEVVERAYAKGALFSSWKDHLRLEPYKEAMEEAGLDWDAYTGPRDPEKPLPWDHISSGLTKRFFLKERERALVEKITADCRYGACRNCGVCEFDGHKTTLTTQAKEKDIRPKLVFAQRDQEGEQPPYTVETPDLTIKEAHFRLWYEKNGPAAYLSQLELQAIFERAFRRAGLPMAFSAGFHPMPRLSFGKALPVGVSSNAEWINVFLRQDFEPAEVVKRLIPNMPKGLAPIKADRLSMGKKQPQSVEEVFELHFATDAEHRLKQWQKFMETDEFIVEKRTKKRGMKPVNIRPIVKEINEIPAGLTLVMDWRERYMSPLALSLSIMKDASQLDFTLTKTAQRFEK
;
A
#
# COMPACT_ATOMS: atom_id res chain seq x y z
N MET A 1 -3.61 0.93 23.47
CA MET A 1 -2.75 1.85 22.69
C MET A 1 -3.42 3.19 22.44
N LYS A 2 -4.76 3.26 22.27
CA LYS A 2 -5.49 4.50 21.93
C LYS A 2 -5.39 5.61 22.98
N GLU A 3 -5.20 5.27 24.25
CA GLU A 3 -4.99 6.25 25.33
C GLU A 3 -3.72 7.10 25.11
N LEU A 4 -2.74 6.59 24.36
CA LEU A 4 -1.47 7.27 24.10
C LEU A 4 -1.52 8.14 22.84
N LEU A 5 -2.61 8.14 22.06
CA LEU A 5 -2.77 8.96 20.84
C LEU A 5 -2.33 10.43 21.00
N PRO A 6 -2.58 11.14 22.12
CA PRO A 6 -2.11 12.52 22.31
C PRO A 6 -0.60 12.71 22.19
N ILE A 7 0.19 11.68 22.49
CA ILE A 7 1.65 11.75 22.49
C ILE A 7 2.29 10.95 21.35
N LEU A 8 1.51 10.17 20.57
CA LEU A 8 2.05 9.45 19.42
C LEU A 8 2.37 10.39 18.25
N PRO A 9 3.50 10.20 17.55
CA PRO A 9 3.77 10.90 16.30
C PRO A 9 2.81 10.43 15.20
N ARG A 10 2.21 11.38 14.47
CA ARG A 10 1.20 11.12 13.43
C ARG A 10 0.09 10.16 13.91
N PRO A 11 -0.70 10.57 14.92
CA PRO A 11 -1.64 9.68 15.60
C PRO A 11 -2.75 9.14 14.69
N SER A 12 -3.01 9.77 13.54
CA SER A 12 -3.97 9.29 12.53
C SER A 12 -3.70 7.85 12.06
N ARG A 13 -2.43 7.40 12.08
CA ARG A 13 -2.01 6.03 11.75
C ARG A 13 -2.58 4.96 12.69
N TYR A 14 -3.03 5.34 13.87
CA TYR A 14 -3.39 4.43 14.97
C TYR A 14 -4.87 4.54 15.40
N LEU A 15 -5.71 5.23 14.61
CA LEU A 15 -7.10 5.51 15.01
C LEU A 15 -8.06 4.34 14.80
N GLY A 16 -7.96 3.65 13.65
CA GLY A 16 -8.91 2.61 13.24
C GLY A 16 -10.33 3.10 12.96
N SER A 17 -10.54 4.41 12.84
CA SER A 17 -11.84 5.04 12.62
C SER A 17 -12.05 5.51 11.18
N GLU A 18 -11.30 4.95 10.24
CA GLU A 18 -11.42 5.22 8.82
C GLU A 18 -12.84 4.96 8.31
N TRP A 19 -13.22 5.69 7.25
CA TRP A 19 -14.44 5.36 6.53
C TRP A 19 -14.33 3.96 5.92
N GLY A 20 -15.38 3.15 6.07
CA GLY A 20 -15.39 1.75 5.63
C GLY A 20 -14.60 0.80 6.55
N ALA A 21 -14.20 1.23 7.75
CA ALA A 21 -13.68 0.30 8.76
C ALA A 21 -14.82 -0.55 9.37
N THR A 22 -14.58 -1.85 9.50
CA THR A 22 -15.58 -2.79 10.02
C THR A 22 -15.48 -2.93 11.54
N PHE A 23 -16.59 -2.69 12.22
CA PHE A 23 -16.73 -2.91 13.66
C PHE A 23 -17.76 -4.01 13.90
N LYS A 24 -17.43 -4.98 14.74
CA LYS A 24 -18.35 -6.03 15.19
C LYS A 24 -18.49 -5.98 16.70
N ASP A 25 -19.55 -6.58 17.21
CA ASP A 25 -19.74 -6.79 18.63
C ASP A 25 -18.85 -7.98 19.08
N PRO A 26 -17.84 -7.76 19.96
CA PRO A 26 -16.97 -8.82 20.44
C PRO A 26 -17.73 -10.03 21.01
N ASP A 27 -18.91 -9.82 21.60
CA ASP A 27 -19.70 -10.89 22.22
C ASP A 27 -20.34 -11.84 21.19
N THR A 28 -20.40 -11.43 19.93
CA THR A 28 -21.01 -12.20 18.82
C THR A 28 -19.99 -12.89 17.92
N VAL A 29 -18.71 -12.55 18.08
CA VAL A 29 -17.60 -13.02 17.25
C VAL A 29 -16.98 -14.25 17.90
N SER A 30 -16.72 -15.29 17.11
CA SER A 30 -16.10 -16.54 17.56
C SER A 30 -14.61 -16.63 17.26
N VAL A 31 -14.13 -15.91 16.24
CA VAL A 31 -12.71 -15.85 15.86
C VAL A 31 -12.32 -14.44 15.45
N ARG A 32 -11.25 -13.91 16.07
CA ARG A 32 -10.68 -12.59 15.81
C ARG A 32 -9.31 -12.73 15.17
N CYS A 33 -9.13 -12.11 14.01
CA CYS A 33 -7.92 -12.15 13.21
C CYS A 33 -7.32 -10.77 13.05
N ALA A 34 -6.09 -10.57 13.52
CA ALA A 34 -5.30 -9.40 13.21
C ALA A 34 -4.62 -9.57 11.84
N LEU A 35 -5.06 -8.82 10.85
CA LEU A 35 -4.38 -8.68 9.56
C LEU A 35 -3.18 -7.73 9.75
N ALA A 36 -2.02 -8.32 10.00
CA ALA A 36 -0.77 -7.62 10.23
C ALA A 36 -0.06 -7.31 8.90
N PHE A 37 0.41 -6.07 8.76
CA PHE A 37 1.30 -5.68 7.68
C PHE A 37 2.65 -5.24 8.25
N PRO A 38 3.77 -5.93 7.91
CA PRO A 38 5.10 -5.69 8.49
C PRO A 38 5.81 -4.46 7.89
N ASP A 39 5.07 -3.36 7.73
CA ASP A 39 5.58 -2.04 7.35
C ASP A 39 4.63 -0.96 7.92
N MET A 40 4.99 0.31 7.74
CA MET A 40 4.20 1.44 8.24
C MET A 40 2.82 1.54 7.57
N TYR A 41 1.90 2.21 8.27
CA TYR A 41 0.51 2.43 7.88
C TYR A 41 0.34 2.87 6.41
N GLU A 42 1.11 3.85 5.94
CA GLU A 42 0.94 4.41 4.60
C GLU A 42 1.24 3.39 3.48
N VAL A 43 2.18 2.47 3.75
CA VAL A 43 2.53 1.37 2.85
C VAL A 43 1.47 0.28 2.93
N GLY A 44 1.12 -0.15 4.13
CA GLY A 44 0.15 -1.22 4.35
C GLY A 44 -1.26 -0.89 3.84
N MET A 45 -1.75 0.33 4.07
CA MET A 45 -3.06 0.78 3.56
C MET A 45 -3.14 0.85 2.03
N SER A 46 -1.99 0.95 1.36
CA SER A 46 -1.91 0.93 -0.11
C SER A 46 -2.05 -0.48 -0.69
N TYR A 47 -1.98 -1.53 0.14
CA TYR A 47 -2.00 -2.92 -0.30
C TYR A 47 -3.43 -3.46 -0.47
N LEU A 48 -3.85 -3.70 -1.71
CA LEU A 48 -5.18 -4.22 -2.02
C LEU A 48 -5.44 -5.60 -1.40
N GLY A 49 -4.42 -6.47 -1.32
CA GLY A 49 -4.57 -7.82 -0.77
C GLY A 49 -5.14 -7.82 0.65
N GLN A 50 -4.69 -6.91 1.51
CA GLN A 50 -5.22 -6.79 2.88
C GLN A 50 -6.69 -6.36 2.89
N LYS A 51 -7.11 -5.47 1.96
CA LYS A 51 -8.51 -5.05 1.82
C LYS A 51 -9.40 -6.21 1.35
N ILE A 52 -8.91 -7.02 0.41
CA ILE A 52 -9.63 -8.21 -0.06
C ILE A 52 -9.79 -9.23 1.07
N LEU A 53 -8.71 -9.52 1.81
CA LEU A 53 -8.77 -10.43 2.97
C LEU A 53 -9.71 -9.91 4.07
N SER A 54 -9.66 -8.61 4.36
CA SER A 54 -10.57 -8.00 5.33
C SER A 54 -12.04 -8.18 4.91
N GLN A 55 -12.37 -7.92 3.64
CA GLN A 55 -13.72 -8.13 3.12
C GLN A 55 -14.15 -9.59 3.20
N ALA A 56 -13.29 -10.51 2.75
CA ALA A 56 -13.59 -11.94 2.73
C ALA A 56 -13.85 -12.50 4.13
N ILE A 57 -13.04 -12.12 5.11
CA ILE A 57 -13.19 -12.57 6.51
C ILE A 57 -14.41 -11.91 7.15
N ASN A 58 -14.55 -10.58 7.02
CA ASN A 58 -15.61 -9.83 7.69
C ASN A 58 -17.00 -10.10 7.12
N ALA A 59 -17.11 -10.63 5.90
CA ALA A 59 -18.37 -11.12 5.34
C ALA A 59 -18.97 -12.28 6.15
N HIS A 60 -18.14 -13.08 6.84
CA HIS A 60 -18.64 -14.09 7.76
C HIS A 60 -19.11 -13.44 9.07
N PRO A 61 -20.36 -13.63 9.52
CA PRO A 61 -20.93 -12.88 10.63
C PRO A 61 -20.15 -13.06 11.93
N GLN A 62 -19.61 -14.26 12.18
CA GLN A 62 -18.91 -14.61 13.43
C GLN A 62 -17.40 -14.39 13.38
N PHE A 63 -16.82 -13.93 12.26
CA PHE A 63 -15.38 -13.66 12.19
C PHE A 63 -15.12 -12.16 12.14
N TRP A 64 -14.07 -11.69 12.80
CA TRP A 64 -13.68 -10.28 12.76
C TRP A 64 -12.22 -10.14 12.37
N ALA A 65 -11.99 -9.55 11.19
CA ALA A 65 -10.67 -9.13 10.75
C ALA A 65 -10.43 -7.66 11.13
N GLU A 66 -9.31 -7.42 11.80
CA GLU A 66 -8.87 -6.12 12.29
C GLU A 66 -7.45 -5.83 11.79
N ARG A 67 -7.10 -4.56 11.60
CA ARG A 67 -5.83 -4.14 11.01
C ARG A 67 -4.80 -3.86 12.08
N VAL A 68 -3.54 -4.16 11.76
CA VAL A 68 -2.38 -3.70 12.53
C VAL A 68 -1.17 -3.50 11.60
N TYR A 69 -0.37 -2.48 11.89
CA TYR A 69 0.80 -2.09 11.10
C TYR A 69 2.03 -2.01 11.99
N THR A 70 3.22 -2.07 11.41
CA THR A 70 4.45 -1.83 12.17
C THR A 70 4.51 -0.36 12.62
N PRO A 71 4.56 -0.06 13.93
CA PRO A 71 4.69 1.32 14.40
C PRO A 71 6.10 1.86 14.11
N CYS A 72 6.26 3.17 13.94
CA CYS A 72 7.60 3.75 13.87
C CYS A 72 8.35 3.60 15.21
N GLU A 73 9.69 3.73 15.17
CA GLU A 73 10.56 3.55 16.35
C GLU A 73 10.18 4.48 17.52
N GLU A 74 9.78 5.72 17.23
CA GLU A 74 9.32 6.68 18.24
C GLU A 74 8.01 6.23 18.91
N THR A 75 7.02 5.77 18.14
CA THR A 75 5.79 5.20 18.71
C THR A 75 6.09 3.98 19.57
N ALA A 76 6.95 3.07 19.11
CA ALA A 76 7.29 1.89 19.87
C ALA A 76 8.04 2.20 21.17
N THR A 77 8.88 3.25 21.17
CA THR A 77 9.53 3.74 22.40
C THR A 77 8.49 4.19 23.40
N ILE A 78 7.52 5.00 22.97
CA ILE A 78 6.39 5.44 23.82
C ILE A 78 5.58 4.24 24.33
N LEU A 79 5.27 3.27 23.47
CA LEU A 79 4.55 2.04 23.89
C LEU A 79 5.29 1.31 25.02
N ARG A 80 6.61 1.14 24.90
CA ARG A 80 7.44 0.49 25.92
C ARG A 80 7.55 1.32 27.21
N GLU A 81 7.72 2.63 27.11
CA GLU A 81 7.78 3.54 28.28
C GLU A 81 6.48 3.50 29.11
N HIS A 82 5.35 3.23 28.46
CA HIS A 82 4.03 3.15 29.07
C HIS A 82 3.51 1.71 29.26
N ASP A 83 4.36 0.69 29.14
CA ASP A 83 4.01 -0.74 29.27
C ASP A 83 2.74 -1.14 28.48
N THR A 84 2.58 -0.56 27.29
CA THR A 84 1.40 -0.73 26.45
C THR A 84 1.72 -1.63 25.26
N PRO A 85 1.07 -2.79 25.12
CA PRO A 85 1.33 -3.69 24.00
C PRO A 85 0.83 -3.12 22.67
N LEU A 86 1.43 -3.57 21.57
CA LEU A 86 0.88 -3.33 20.23
C LEU A 86 -0.52 -3.95 20.12
N ALA A 87 -1.46 -3.20 19.54
CA ALA A 87 -2.88 -3.54 19.49
C ALA A 87 -3.48 -3.30 18.10
N THR A 88 -4.63 -3.92 17.84
CA THR A 88 -5.39 -3.70 16.60
C THR A 88 -5.98 -2.30 16.51
N LEU A 89 -6.16 -1.78 15.30
CA LEU A 89 -6.65 -0.42 15.08
C LEU A 89 -8.13 -0.27 15.46
N GLU A 90 -8.99 -1.21 15.07
CA GLU A 90 -10.43 -1.10 15.21
C GLU A 90 -10.85 -1.12 16.69
N SER A 91 -10.43 -2.14 17.43
CA SER A 91 -10.87 -2.37 18.82
C SER A 91 -9.85 -2.01 19.90
N ASP A 92 -8.61 -1.68 19.55
CA ASP A 92 -7.49 -1.52 20.51
C ASP A 92 -7.20 -2.81 21.31
N THR A 93 -7.46 -3.99 20.73
CA THR A 93 -7.17 -5.28 21.38
C THR A 93 -5.68 -5.61 21.26
N PRO A 94 -4.98 -5.88 22.37
CA PRO A 94 -3.60 -6.34 22.35
C PRO A 94 -3.41 -7.56 21.45
N LEU A 95 -2.35 -7.59 20.64
CA LEU A 95 -2.15 -8.67 19.67
C LEU A 95 -2.07 -10.08 20.29
N LYS A 96 -1.56 -10.19 21.52
CA LYS A 96 -1.51 -11.46 22.27
C LYS A 96 -2.88 -12.03 22.64
N GLU A 97 -3.94 -11.23 22.57
CA GLU A 97 -5.32 -11.61 22.90
C GLU A 97 -6.16 -11.98 21.66
N MET A 98 -5.56 -11.91 20.47
CA MET A 98 -6.21 -12.34 19.23
C MET A 98 -6.18 -13.88 19.11
N ASP A 99 -7.07 -14.45 18.31
CA ASP A 99 -7.00 -15.88 17.97
C ASP A 99 -5.90 -16.13 16.91
N VAL A 100 -5.74 -15.18 15.98
CA VAL A 100 -4.81 -15.28 14.85
C VAL A 100 -4.17 -13.94 14.55
N ILE A 101 -2.88 -13.96 14.20
CA ILE A 101 -2.18 -12.84 13.56
C ILE A 101 -1.70 -13.30 12.19
N GLY A 102 -2.24 -12.71 11.12
CA GLY A 102 -1.90 -13.01 9.74
C GLY A 102 -1.04 -11.93 9.09
N PHE A 103 0.22 -12.24 8.81
CA PHE A 103 1.19 -11.33 8.20
C PHE A 103 1.16 -11.37 6.66
N SER A 104 1.09 -10.20 6.02
CA SER A 104 1.26 -10.08 4.57
C SER A 104 2.74 -9.87 4.21
N LEU A 105 3.46 -10.94 3.85
CA LEU A 105 4.86 -10.91 3.44
C LEU A 105 4.99 -10.59 1.95
N THR A 106 5.02 -9.29 1.62
CA THR A 106 5.10 -8.81 0.23
C THR A 106 6.52 -8.83 -0.35
N HIS A 107 7.55 -8.78 0.50
CA HIS A 107 8.96 -8.85 0.13
C HIS A 107 9.82 -9.32 1.32
N GLU A 108 11.05 -9.74 1.06
CA GLU A 108 11.93 -10.36 2.06
C GLU A 108 12.49 -9.33 3.07
N LEU A 109 12.60 -8.06 2.68
CA LEU A 109 13.16 -7.01 3.54
C LEU A 109 12.28 -6.62 4.75
N CYS A 110 11.08 -7.21 4.89
CA CYS A 110 10.19 -6.95 6.03
C CYS A 110 10.36 -7.96 7.18
N TYR A 111 11.21 -8.99 7.04
CA TYR A 111 11.27 -10.10 8.01
C TYR A 111 11.58 -9.67 9.44
N THR A 112 12.48 -8.71 9.65
CA THR A 112 12.77 -8.21 11.01
C THR A 112 11.62 -7.37 11.59
N ASN A 113 10.80 -6.73 10.75
CA ASN A 113 9.60 -6.02 11.20
C ASN A 113 8.54 -6.99 11.75
N VAL A 114 8.49 -8.25 11.26
CA VAL A 114 7.63 -9.29 11.86
C VAL A 114 8.04 -9.54 13.31
N LEU A 115 9.33 -9.76 13.57
CA LEU A 115 9.84 -9.99 14.93
C LEU A 115 9.61 -8.77 15.83
N TYR A 116 9.76 -7.56 15.26
CA TYR A 116 9.47 -6.32 15.97
C TYR A 116 8.02 -6.20 16.42
N MET A 117 7.05 -6.59 15.58
CA MET A 117 5.64 -6.60 15.96
C MET A 117 5.34 -7.66 17.02
N LEU A 118 5.98 -8.84 16.96
CA LEU A 118 5.84 -9.89 17.97
C LEU A 118 6.44 -9.46 19.32
N ASP A 119 7.60 -8.79 19.31
CA ASP A 119 8.25 -8.24 20.51
C ASP A 119 7.37 -7.21 21.21
N LEU A 120 6.84 -6.24 20.47
CA LEU A 120 5.91 -5.23 21.01
C LEU A 120 4.58 -5.82 21.51
N ALA A 121 4.24 -7.04 21.09
CA ALA A 121 3.07 -7.76 21.56
C ALA A 121 3.38 -8.69 22.75
N GLY A 122 4.66 -8.92 23.08
CA GLY A 122 5.08 -9.91 24.08
C GLY A 122 4.85 -11.35 23.64
N ILE A 123 4.97 -11.64 22.34
CA ILE A 123 4.75 -12.99 21.76
C ILE A 123 6.11 -13.62 21.42
N PRO A 124 6.38 -14.88 21.82
CA PRO A 124 7.61 -15.58 21.46
C PRO A 124 7.80 -15.67 19.93
N PHE A 125 9.03 -15.45 19.47
CA PHE A 125 9.32 -15.41 18.02
C PHE A 125 9.12 -16.75 17.34
N ARG A 126 9.64 -17.84 17.92
CA ARG A 126 9.63 -19.17 17.29
C ARG A 126 8.32 -19.88 17.57
N SER A 127 7.78 -20.56 16.55
CA SER A 127 6.58 -21.38 16.67
C SER A 127 6.71 -22.49 17.72
N ALA A 128 7.92 -23.02 17.91
CA ALA A 128 8.21 -24.05 18.90
C ALA A 128 8.07 -23.57 20.36
N ASP A 129 8.22 -22.26 20.60
CA ASP A 129 8.13 -21.65 21.93
C ASP A 129 6.70 -21.16 22.25
N ARG A 130 5.74 -21.37 21.33
CA ARG A 130 4.35 -20.96 21.47
C ARG A 130 3.45 -22.15 21.77
N ASP A 131 2.53 -21.96 22.72
CA ASP A 131 1.53 -22.95 23.11
C ASP A 131 0.10 -22.48 22.75
N ARG A 132 -0.93 -23.02 23.42
CA ARG A 132 -2.34 -22.67 23.16
C ARG A 132 -2.78 -21.33 23.76
N SER A 133 -1.98 -20.70 24.64
CA SER A 133 -2.30 -19.36 25.17
C SER A 133 -1.87 -18.24 24.23
N HIS A 134 -1.14 -18.58 23.16
CA HIS A 134 -0.66 -17.63 22.17
C HIS A 134 -1.54 -17.67 20.92
N PRO A 135 -1.70 -16.54 20.20
CA PRO A 135 -2.35 -16.54 18.89
C PRO A 135 -1.63 -17.46 17.91
N LEU A 136 -2.41 -17.99 16.96
CA LEU A 136 -1.82 -18.61 15.77
C LEU A 136 -1.14 -17.53 14.92
N ILE A 137 0.15 -17.70 14.62
CA ILE A 137 0.91 -16.76 13.79
C ILE A 137 1.02 -17.36 12.39
N ILE A 138 0.36 -16.71 11.43
CA ILE A 138 0.34 -17.15 10.04
C ILE A 138 0.89 -16.07 9.10
N ALA A 139 1.32 -16.48 7.91
CA ALA A 139 1.76 -15.56 6.86
C ALA A 139 1.14 -15.87 5.51
N GLY A 140 1.08 -14.89 4.63
CA GLY A 140 0.78 -15.06 3.20
C GLY A 140 1.58 -14.06 2.37
N GLY A 141 1.30 -14.00 1.08
CA GLY A 141 1.96 -13.05 0.16
C GLY A 141 3.09 -13.69 -0.66
N GLY A 142 3.60 -12.95 -1.64
CA GLY A 142 4.50 -13.48 -2.67
C GLY A 142 5.83 -14.04 -2.14
N ALA A 143 6.33 -13.51 -1.02
CA ALA A 143 7.58 -13.98 -0.42
C ALA A 143 7.47 -15.41 0.13
N THR A 144 6.26 -15.90 0.42
CA THR A 144 6.05 -17.26 0.94
C THR A 144 6.35 -18.37 -0.08
N PHE A 145 6.50 -18.03 -1.37
CA PHE A 145 7.00 -18.99 -2.37
C PHE A 145 8.48 -19.37 -2.18
N ASN A 146 9.20 -18.69 -1.27
CA ASN A 146 10.32 -19.24 -0.52
C ASN A 146 10.13 -18.94 0.98
N ALA A 147 9.36 -19.78 1.66
CA ALA A 147 9.01 -19.63 3.07
C ALA A 147 10.18 -19.90 4.05
N GLU A 148 11.18 -20.70 3.64
CA GLU A 148 12.16 -21.27 4.56
C GLU A 148 12.94 -20.27 5.41
N PRO A 149 13.38 -19.10 4.89
CA PRO A 149 14.11 -18.10 5.69
C PRO A 149 13.37 -17.60 6.93
N VAL A 150 12.04 -17.76 6.97
CA VAL A 150 11.18 -17.33 8.08
C VAL A 150 10.31 -18.46 8.65
N ALA A 151 10.42 -19.68 8.11
CA ALA A 151 9.60 -20.82 8.50
C ALA A 151 9.55 -21.08 10.02
N PRO A 152 10.65 -20.94 10.80
CA PRO A 152 10.60 -21.15 12.25
C PRO A 152 9.73 -20.17 13.04
N PHE A 153 9.35 -19.01 12.46
CA PHE A 153 8.57 -17.98 13.15
C PHE A 153 7.05 -18.17 13.01
N PHE A 154 6.61 -18.95 12.02
CA PHE A 154 5.19 -19.09 11.67
C PHE A 154 4.67 -20.50 11.97
N ASP A 155 3.40 -20.59 12.36
CA ASP A 155 2.72 -21.88 12.56
C ASP A 155 2.24 -22.48 11.24
N ALA A 156 1.77 -21.60 10.35
CA ALA A 156 1.30 -21.95 9.02
C ALA A 156 1.50 -20.78 8.06
N MET A 157 1.60 -21.06 6.77
CA MET A 157 1.64 -20.04 5.72
C MET A 157 0.66 -20.39 4.59
N VAL A 158 -0.03 -19.37 4.09
CA VAL A 158 -0.91 -19.45 2.94
C VAL A 158 -0.12 -19.15 1.69
N ILE A 159 0.07 -20.18 0.85
CA ILE A 159 0.72 -20.09 -0.45
C ILE A 159 -0.36 -19.85 -1.51
N GLY A 160 -0.28 -18.74 -2.25
CA GLY A 160 -1.22 -18.42 -3.32
C GLY A 160 -2.36 -17.49 -2.90
N ASP A 161 -3.54 -17.71 -3.48
CA ASP A 161 -4.72 -16.87 -3.29
C ASP A 161 -5.34 -17.09 -1.89
N GLY A 162 -5.62 -16.01 -1.17
CA GLY A 162 -6.01 -16.05 0.25
C GLY A 162 -7.49 -15.80 0.51
N GLU A 163 -8.24 -15.34 -0.48
CA GLU A 163 -9.62 -14.85 -0.34
C GLU A 163 -10.61 -15.93 0.11
N GLU A 164 -10.42 -17.17 -0.35
CA GLU A 164 -11.20 -18.33 0.08
C GLU A 164 -10.48 -19.09 1.20
N THR A 165 -9.15 -19.15 1.12
CA THR A 165 -8.29 -19.92 2.03
C THR A 165 -8.34 -19.36 3.45
N MET A 166 -8.29 -18.04 3.63
CA MET A 166 -8.29 -17.42 4.96
C MET A 166 -9.61 -17.64 5.72
N PRO A 167 -10.81 -17.44 5.13
CA PRO A 167 -12.06 -17.85 5.76
C PRO A 167 -12.10 -19.33 6.15
N ALA A 168 -11.57 -20.23 5.31
CA ALA A 168 -11.49 -21.66 5.61
C ALA A 168 -10.55 -21.95 6.81
N VAL A 169 -9.41 -21.26 6.88
CA VAL A 169 -8.49 -21.33 8.03
C VAL A 169 -9.19 -20.90 9.33
N LEU A 170 -9.90 -19.77 9.31
CA LEU A 170 -10.64 -19.27 10.47
C LEU A 170 -11.78 -20.22 10.89
N ALA A 171 -12.49 -20.82 9.92
CA ALA A 171 -13.49 -21.85 10.20
C ALA A 171 -12.88 -23.11 10.84
N CYS A 172 -11.70 -23.53 10.38
CA CYS A 172 -10.96 -24.64 10.98
C CYS A 172 -10.55 -24.32 12.43
N ILE A 173 -10.12 -23.08 12.72
CA ILE A 173 -9.80 -22.62 14.08
C ILE A 173 -11.04 -22.63 14.96
N GLU A 174 -12.16 -22.10 14.47
CA GLU A 174 -13.42 -22.10 15.19
C GLU A 174 -13.85 -23.53 15.57
N ALA A 175 -13.78 -24.46 14.62
CA ALA A 175 -14.09 -25.86 14.84
C ALA A 175 -13.10 -26.52 15.83
N ALA A 176 -11.82 -26.18 15.75
CA ALA A 176 -10.80 -26.70 16.66
C ALA A 176 -11.00 -26.23 18.10
N HIS A 177 -11.43 -24.97 18.29
CA HIS A 177 -11.80 -24.43 19.59
C HIS A 177 -13.03 -25.16 20.16
N LYS A 178 -14.09 -25.32 19.36
CA LYS A 178 -15.33 -26.03 19.75
C LYS A 178 -15.07 -27.50 20.12
N ASN A 179 -14.20 -28.19 19.39
CA ASN A 179 -13.90 -29.61 19.59
C ASN A 179 -12.70 -29.85 20.53
N ASN A 180 -12.08 -28.78 21.05
CA ASN A 180 -10.89 -28.83 21.89
C ASN A 180 -9.75 -29.70 21.32
N LEU A 181 -9.47 -29.54 20.02
CA LEU A 181 -8.45 -30.33 19.33
C LEU A 181 -7.05 -30.08 19.91
N SER A 182 -6.21 -31.12 19.88
CA SER A 182 -4.78 -30.96 20.17
C SER A 182 -4.12 -30.11 19.08
N ARG A 183 -3.02 -29.40 19.38
CA ARG A 183 -2.28 -28.60 18.38
C ARG A 183 -1.84 -29.44 17.18
N ARG A 184 -1.44 -30.70 17.44
CA ARG A 184 -1.05 -31.66 16.41
C ARG A 184 -2.21 -32.03 15.49
N ASP A 185 -3.38 -32.30 16.06
CA ASP A 185 -4.56 -32.67 15.26
C ASP A 185 -5.14 -31.46 14.53
N PHE A 186 -5.14 -30.29 15.17
CA PHE A 186 -5.47 -29.02 14.52
C PHE A 186 -4.59 -28.76 13.28
N PHE A 187 -3.27 -28.92 13.37
CA PHE A 187 -2.39 -28.76 12.22
C PHE A 187 -2.65 -29.79 11.12
N ARG A 188 -3.09 -31.00 11.45
CA ARG A 188 -3.49 -31.98 10.42
C ARG A 188 -4.75 -31.56 9.69
N GLU A 189 -5.76 -31.07 10.41
CA GLU A 189 -6.97 -30.51 9.79
C GLU A 189 -6.62 -29.31 8.92
N LEU A 190 -5.79 -28.40 9.43
CA LEU A 190 -5.34 -27.22 8.69
C LEU A 190 -4.59 -27.58 7.40
N ALA A 191 -3.77 -28.63 7.43
CA ALA A 191 -3.03 -29.12 6.26
C ALA A 191 -3.92 -29.69 5.15
N THR A 192 -5.18 -30.02 5.42
CA THR A 192 -6.13 -30.44 4.37
C THR A 192 -6.63 -29.27 3.53
N ILE A 193 -6.51 -28.04 4.04
CA ILE A 193 -6.90 -26.83 3.33
C ILE A 193 -5.85 -26.56 2.24
N PRO A 194 -6.25 -26.44 0.96
CA PRO A 194 -5.30 -26.19 -0.11
C PRO A 194 -4.51 -24.89 0.08
N GLY A 195 -3.22 -24.89 -0.25
CA GLY A 195 -2.35 -23.73 -0.09
C GLY A 195 -1.72 -23.57 1.30
N ILE A 196 -2.09 -24.37 2.29
CA ILE A 196 -1.47 -24.28 3.62
C ILE A 196 -0.14 -25.01 3.62
N TYR A 197 0.92 -24.31 4.01
CA TYR A 197 2.23 -24.84 4.38
C TYR A 197 2.42 -24.81 5.90
N ILE A 198 2.72 -25.95 6.52
CA ILE A 198 3.01 -26.06 7.96
C ILE A 198 4.50 -26.37 8.17
N PRO A 199 5.32 -25.41 8.62
CA PRO A 199 6.75 -25.60 8.82
C PRO A 199 7.14 -26.79 9.71
N SER A 200 6.35 -27.04 10.76
CA SER A 200 6.60 -28.13 11.71
C SER A 200 6.40 -29.54 11.13
N PHE A 201 5.85 -29.66 9.92
CA PHE A 201 5.71 -30.94 9.21
C PHE A 201 6.94 -31.27 8.36
N PHE A 202 7.99 -30.44 8.40
CA PHE A 202 9.22 -30.64 7.65
C PHE A 202 10.44 -30.53 8.57
N GLU A 203 11.35 -31.49 8.47
CA GLU A 203 12.65 -31.48 9.14
C GLU A 203 13.72 -30.97 8.16
N ASP A 204 14.51 -29.98 8.59
CA ASP A 204 15.70 -29.52 7.88
C ASP A 204 16.87 -30.49 8.15
N GLN A 205 17.40 -31.06 7.07
CA GLN A 205 18.47 -32.07 7.12
C GLN A 205 19.87 -31.47 6.91
N GLY A 206 19.95 -30.14 6.80
CA GLY A 206 21.16 -29.39 6.49
C GLY A 206 21.33 -29.07 5.00
N PRO A 207 22.45 -28.42 4.63
CA PRO A 207 22.68 -27.90 3.29
C PRO A 207 22.66 -28.99 2.21
N ASP A 208 22.23 -28.62 1.00
CA ASP A 208 22.16 -29.47 -0.19
C ASP A 208 21.25 -30.72 -0.05
N LYS A 209 20.45 -30.83 1.01
CA LYS A 209 19.46 -31.89 1.19
C LYS A 209 18.05 -31.32 1.09
N PRO A 210 17.09 -32.09 0.54
CA PRO A 210 15.70 -31.67 0.56
C PRO A 210 15.18 -31.69 2.00
N LEU A 211 14.16 -30.88 2.28
CA LEU A 211 13.40 -31.02 3.51
C LEU A 211 12.79 -32.41 3.59
N LYS A 212 12.83 -33.01 4.78
CA LYS A 212 12.22 -34.31 5.03
C LYS A 212 10.79 -34.12 5.55
N PRO A 213 9.77 -34.56 4.82
CA PRO A 213 8.40 -34.52 5.31
C PRO A 213 8.24 -35.49 6.49
N LEU A 214 7.53 -35.03 7.53
CA LEU A 214 7.24 -35.76 8.75
C LEU A 214 5.82 -36.33 8.78
N VAL A 215 4.99 -35.95 7.81
CA VAL A 215 3.61 -36.39 7.63
C VAL A 215 3.48 -37.02 6.25
N GLU A 216 3.00 -38.27 6.22
CA GLU A 216 2.76 -39.03 4.98
C GLU A 216 1.68 -38.35 4.12
N GLY A 217 1.92 -38.23 2.82
CA GLY A 217 1.01 -37.56 1.88
C GLY A 217 1.08 -36.03 1.91
N TYR A 218 2.02 -35.45 2.67
CA TYR A 218 2.25 -34.01 2.78
C TYR A 218 3.69 -33.64 2.36
N GLU A 219 4.17 -34.24 1.29
CA GLU A 219 5.52 -34.02 0.77
C GLU A 219 5.64 -32.71 -0.03
N ARG A 220 4.52 -32.20 -0.54
CA ARG A 220 4.47 -31.01 -1.40
C ARG A 220 3.19 -30.21 -1.17
N VAL A 221 3.35 -28.90 -1.04
CA VAL A 221 2.25 -27.94 -0.87
C VAL A 221 1.93 -27.28 -2.20
N GLU A 222 0.71 -27.50 -2.72
CA GLU A 222 0.20 -26.79 -3.88
C GLU A 222 -0.34 -25.42 -3.47
N LYS A 223 -0.05 -24.36 -4.25
CA LYS A 223 -0.66 -23.05 -4.01
C LYS A 223 -2.19 -23.10 -4.08
N ALA A 224 -2.85 -22.26 -3.31
CA ALA A 224 -4.25 -21.88 -3.45
C ALA A 224 -4.48 -21.06 -4.72
N VAL A 225 -5.58 -21.33 -5.42
CA VAL A 225 -5.99 -20.62 -6.64
C VAL A 225 -7.46 -20.28 -6.55
N VAL A 226 -7.81 -19.01 -6.71
CA VAL A 226 -9.16 -18.57 -7.07
C VAL A 226 -9.28 -18.72 -8.57
N ASP A 227 -10.15 -19.59 -9.06
CA ASP A 227 -10.28 -19.87 -10.49
C ASP A 227 -11.22 -18.90 -11.20
N ASP A 228 -12.19 -18.30 -10.51
CA ASP A 228 -13.07 -17.24 -11.02
C ASP A 228 -13.04 -15.98 -10.17
N LEU A 229 -12.47 -14.90 -10.72
CA LEU A 229 -12.39 -13.61 -10.03
C LEU A 229 -13.76 -12.94 -9.88
N ASP A 230 -14.72 -13.19 -10.76
CA ASP A 230 -16.05 -12.57 -10.68
C ASP A 230 -16.85 -13.07 -9.48
N SER A 231 -16.68 -14.34 -9.12
CA SER A 231 -17.32 -14.95 -7.94
C SER A 231 -16.60 -14.66 -6.62
N ALA A 232 -15.33 -14.27 -6.68
CA ALA A 232 -14.50 -14.08 -5.49
C ALA A 232 -14.87 -12.79 -4.74
N PRO A 233 -14.86 -12.79 -3.39
CA PRO A 233 -15.08 -11.59 -2.59
C PRO A 233 -14.14 -10.45 -3.00
N PHE A 234 -14.68 -9.25 -3.22
CA PHE A 234 -13.90 -8.07 -3.57
C PHE A 234 -14.42 -6.84 -2.80
N PRO A 235 -13.54 -5.99 -2.25
CA PRO A 235 -13.94 -4.84 -1.46
C PRO A 235 -14.40 -3.70 -2.38
N ILE A 236 -15.71 -3.56 -2.58
CA ILE A 236 -16.31 -2.42 -3.27
C ILE A 236 -16.22 -1.18 -2.36
N GLY A 237 -16.76 -1.27 -1.14
CA GLY A 237 -16.65 -0.30 -0.06
C GLY A 237 -15.32 -0.36 0.67
N GLN A 238 -14.23 -0.07 -0.04
CA GLN A 238 -12.88 -0.14 0.51
C GLN A 238 -12.73 0.80 1.71
N THR A 239 -12.07 0.33 2.78
CA THR A 239 -11.59 1.21 3.84
C THR A 239 -10.70 2.29 3.24
N ILE A 240 -11.02 3.55 3.53
CA ILE A 240 -10.34 4.72 2.98
C ILE A 240 -9.26 5.18 3.97
N PRO A 241 -7.98 5.18 3.58
CA PRO A 241 -6.92 5.64 4.48
C PRO A 241 -7.05 7.12 4.78
N PHE A 242 -6.54 7.52 5.95
CA PHE A 242 -6.29 8.93 6.22
C PHE A 242 -5.07 9.44 5.44
N ASP A 243 -4.04 8.58 5.27
CA ASP A 243 -2.85 8.82 4.45
C ASP A 243 -2.35 7.51 3.84
N ALA A 244 -1.91 7.52 2.57
CA ALA A 244 -1.39 6.35 1.88
C ALA A 244 -0.49 6.72 0.70
N ILE A 245 0.44 5.82 0.35
CA ILE A 245 1.27 5.96 -0.86
C ILE A 245 0.41 5.91 -2.13
N HIS A 246 -0.61 5.05 -2.13
CA HIS A 246 -1.62 4.94 -3.20
C HIS A 246 -3.02 5.11 -2.63
N ASP A 247 -3.54 6.32 -2.72
CA ASP A 247 -4.84 6.71 -2.19
C ASP A 247 -5.86 6.92 -3.32
N ARG A 248 -6.46 5.81 -3.79
CA ARG A 248 -7.36 5.76 -4.94
C ARG A 248 -8.20 4.48 -4.95
N LEU A 249 -9.32 4.49 -5.66
CA LEU A 249 -10.08 3.28 -5.93
C LEU A 249 -9.23 2.34 -6.79
N THR A 250 -9.03 1.11 -6.34
CA THR A 250 -8.23 0.14 -7.10
C THR A 250 -9.13 -0.98 -7.61
N MET A 251 -9.14 -1.17 -8.93
CA MET A 251 -9.92 -2.20 -9.63
C MET A 251 -8.98 -3.31 -10.11
N GLU A 252 -9.04 -4.51 -9.53
CA GLU A 252 -8.27 -5.65 -10.02
C GLU A 252 -8.92 -6.20 -11.30
N ILE A 253 -8.42 -5.80 -12.47
CA ILE A 253 -9.00 -6.22 -13.76
C ILE A 253 -8.61 -7.65 -14.15
N ALA A 254 -7.44 -8.10 -13.70
CA ALA A 254 -6.92 -9.43 -14.01
C ALA A 254 -5.86 -9.88 -13.01
N ARG A 255 -5.78 -11.19 -12.79
CA ARG A 255 -4.75 -11.86 -12.00
C ARG A 255 -3.98 -12.87 -12.84
N GLY A 256 -2.66 -12.83 -12.76
CA GLY A 256 -1.76 -13.67 -13.55
C GLY A 256 -1.26 -13.02 -14.84
N CYS A 257 -0.21 -13.60 -15.41
CA CYS A 257 0.38 -13.16 -16.68
C CYS A 257 1.02 -14.34 -17.42
N THR A 258 0.81 -14.44 -18.74
CA THR A 258 1.30 -15.54 -19.60
C THR A 258 2.49 -15.14 -20.48
N ARG A 259 2.88 -13.85 -20.49
CA ARG A 259 4.03 -13.34 -21.28
C ARG A 259 5.33 -14.10 -21.01
N GLY A 260 5.50 -14.62 -19.79
CA GLY A 260 6.58 -15.55 -19.48
C GLY A 260 7.96 -14.92 -19.45
N CYS A 261 8.08 -13.68 -18.96
CA CYS A 261 9.38 -13.08 -18.68
C CYS A 261 10.16 -13.95 -17.67
N ARG A 262 11.39 -14.32 -18.00
CA ARG A 262 12.15 -15.38 -17.32
C ARG A 262 12.64 -15.02 -15.92
N PHE A 263 12.65 -13.74 -15.60
CA PHE A 263 12.99 -13.20 -14.27
C PHE A 263 11.76 -12.96 -13.38
N CYS A 264 10.55 -12.90 -13.95
CA CYS A 264 9.38 -12.36 -13.25
C CYS A 264 8.67 -13.46 -12.46
N GLN A 265 8.90 -13.49 -11.13
CA GLN A 265 8.22 -14.41 -10.22
C GLN A 265 6.71 -14.30 -10.30
N ALA A 266 6.16 -13.08 -10.24
CA ALA A 266 4.72 -12.85 -10.32
C ALA A 266 4.10 -13.44 -11.60
N GLY A 267 4.79 -13.31 -12.74
CA GLY A 267 4.36 -13.89 -14.02
C GLY A 267 4.39 -15.42 -14.07
N MET A 268 5.01 -16.06 -13.08
CA MET A 268 5.07 -17.52 -12.92
C MET A 268 4.05 -17.98 -11.87
N ILE A 269 4.12 -17.44 -10.64
CA ILE A 269 3.35 -17.91 -9.49
C ILE A 269 1.84 -17.61 -9.58
N TYR A 270 1.43 -16.55 -10.28
CA TYR A 270 0.00 -16.18 -10.40
C TYR A 270 -0.71 -16.82 -11.60
N ARG A 271 -0.13 -17.80 -12.30
CA ARG A 271 -0.84 -18.51 -13.38
C ARG A 271 -1.94 -19.43 -12.82
N PRO A 272 -3.05 -19.70 -13.53
CA PRO A 272 -3.40 -19.20 -14.86
C PRO A 272 -3.85 -17.74 -14.85
N VAL A 273 -3.97 -17.13 -16.04
CA VAL A 273 -4.54 -15.79 -16.17
C VAL A 273 -6.06 -15.86 -15.98
N ARG A 274 -6.59 -14.96 -15.16
CA ARG A 274 -8.02 -14.79 -14.94
C ARG A 274 -8.35 -13.31 -15.07
N GLU A 275 -9.31 -12.98 -15.91
CA GLU A 275 -9.81 -11.63 -16.13
C GLU A 275 -11.20 -11.49 -15.50
N ARG A 276 -11.51 -10.32 -14.92
CA ARG A 276 -12.88 -9.99 -14.49
C ARG A 276 -13.72 -9.56 -15.68
N SER A 277 -15.01 -9.90 -15.66
CA SER A 277 -15.95 -9.45 -16.69
C SER A 277 -16.10 -7.91 -16.71
N LEU A 278 -16.47 -7.36 -17.86
CA LEU A 278 -16.71 -5.92 -17.99
C LEU A 278 -17.87 -5.43 -17.10
N ASP A 279 -18.86 -6.29 -16.83
CA ASP A 279 -20.02 -5.93 -16.03
C ASP A 279 -19.66 -5.88 -14.54
N THR A 280 -18.88 -6.86 -14.04
CA THR A 280 -18.30 -6.80 -12.69
C THR A 280 -17.44 -5.56 -12.51
N LEU A 281 -16.61 -5.21 -13.51
CA LEU A 281 -15.77 -4.02 -13.44
C LEU A 281 -16.57 -2.73 -13.45
N ASP A 282 -17.64 -2.66 -14.23
CA ASP A 282 -18.56 -1.51 -14.23
C ASP A 282 -19.23 -1.30 -12.86
N HIS A 283 -19.60 -2.41 -12.21
CA HIS A 283 -20.16 -2.41 -10.86
C HIS A 283 -19.13 -1.98 -9.81
N ILE A 284 -17.92 -2.55 -9.83
CA ILE A 284 -16.82 -2.15 -8.92
C ILE A 284 -16.51 -0.66 -9.08
N LEU A 285 -16.50 -0.13 -10.30
CA LEU A 285 -16.25 1.28 -10.55
C LEU A 285 -17.40 2.14 -10.01
N THR A 286 -18.63 1.86 -10.42
CA THR A 286 -19.79 2.72 -10.14
C THR A 286 -20.09 2.73 -8.63
N ASP A 287 -20.19 1.55 -8.03
CA ASP A 287 -20.57 1.41 -6.63
C ASP A 287 -19.38 1.75 -5.73
N GLY A 288 -18.16 1.36 -6.13
CA GLY A 288 -16.94 1.72 -5.41
C GLY A 288 -16.75 3.24 -5.34
N LEU A 289 -16.95 3.97 -6.44
CA LEU A 289 -16.88 5.45 -6.41
C LEU A 289 -18.01 6.07 -5.58
N ALA A 290 -19.22 5.51 -5.65
CA ALA A 290 -20.35 6.00 -4.85
C ALA A 290 -20.13 5.76 -3.34
N GLU A 291 -19.59 4.61 -2.95
CA GLU A 291 -19.36 4.24 -1.54
C GLU A 291 -18.11 4.89 -0.95
N THR A 292 -17.09 5.16 -1.77
CA THR A 292 -15.82 5.73 -1.28
C THR A 292 -15.74 7.24 -1.48
N GLY A 293 -16.32 7.76 -2.55
CA GLY A 293 -16.17 9.16 -2.96
C GLY A 293 -14.79 9.48 -3.54
N TYR A 294 -14.00 8.48 -3.94
CA TYR A 294 -12.67 8.71 -4.51
C TYR A 294 -12.68 9.63 -5.74
N GLU A 295 -11.65 10.45 -5.83
CA GLU A 295 -11.34 11.37 -6.92
C GLU A 295 -10.39 10.76 -7.98
N GLU A 296 -9.88 9.55 -7.73
CA GLU A 296 -9.03 8.79 -8.64
C GLU A 296 -9.39 7.29 -8.58
N THR A 297 -9.37 6.62 -9.74
CA THR A 297 -9.44 5.16 -9.88
C THR A 297 -8.23 4.63 -10.65
N SER A 298 -7.83 3.38 -10.41
CA SER A 298 -6.72 2.72 -11.08
C SER A 298 -7.02 1.28 -11.46
N LEU A 299 -6.54 0.87 -12.63
CA LEU A 299 -6.66 -0.52 -13.09
C LEU A 299 -5.44 -1.33 -12.64
N LEU A 300 -5.65 -2.32 -11.77
CA LEU A 300 -4.60 -3.18 -11.24
C LEU A 300 -4.55 -4.52 -11.98
N SER A 301 -3.37 -4.83 -12.52
CA SER A 301 -2.99 -6.16 -12.99
C SER A 301 -1.46 -6.24 -13.16
N LEU A 302 -0.93 -7.43 -13.44
CA LEU A 302 0.50 -7.56 -13.81
C LEU A 302 0.82 -6.99 -15.19
N SER A 303 -0.18 -6.87 -16.07
CA SER A 303 -0.02 -6.33 -17.43
C SER A 303 -1.37 -5.80 -17.92
N THR A 304 -1.65 -4.53 -17.65
CA THR A 304 -2.94 -3.90 -17.94
C THR A 304 -3.23 -3.89 -19.45
N GLY A 305 -2.17 -3.71 -20.24
CA GLY A 305 -2.23 -3.76 -21.69
C GLY A 305 -2.53 -5.12 -22.32
N ASP A 306 -2.46 -6.20 -21.52
CA ASP A 306 -2.81 -7.55 -21.96
C ASP A 306 -4.24 -7.95 -21.57
N PHE A 307 -4.99 -7.10 -20.87
CA PHE A 307 -6.40 -7.34 -20.60
C PHE A 307 -7.17 -7.37 -21.93
N SER A 308 -7.93 -8.44 -22.17
CA SER A 308 -8.53 -8.68 -23.48
C SER A 308 -9.62 -7.68 -23.87
N GLY A 309 -10.29 -7.05 -22.90
CA GLY A 309 -11.35 -6.06 -23.11
C GLY A 309 -11.00 -4.62 -22.68
N LEU A 310 -9.75 -4.20 -22.86
CA LEU A 310 -9.26 -2.92 -22.32
C LEU A 310 -9.95 -1.72 -22.96
N ASP A 311 -10.15 -1.72 -24.28
CA ASP A 311 -10.75 -0.58 -24.98
C ASP A 311 -12.23 -0.44 -24.59
N SER A 312 -12.93 -1.57 -24.47
CA SER A 312 -14.30 -1.64 -23.99
C SER A 312 -14.43 -1.13 -22.54
N LEU A 313 -13.55 -1.58 -21.65
CA LEU A 313 -13.52 -1.15 -20.25
C LEU A 313 -13.24 0.35 -20.13
N PHE A 314 -12.21 0.84 -20.82
CA PHE A 314 -11.81 2.23 -20.76
C PHE A 314 -12.92 3.15 -21.26
N THR A 315 -13.58 2.79 -22.36
CA THR A 315 -14.71 3.55 -22.92
C THR A 315 -15.87 3.62 -21.93
N ARG A 316 -16.29 2.50 -21.33
CA ARG A 316 -17.36 2.46 -20.31
C ARG A 316 -17.01 3.30 -19.08
N SER A 317 -15.75 3.26 -18.65
CA SER A 317 -15.28 3.90 -17.42
C SER A 317 -15.06 5.41 -17.58
N PHE A 318 -14.56 5.85 -18.73
CA PHE A 318 -14.11 7.21 -18.96
C PHE A 318 -15.24 8.23 -18.86
N ASP A 319 -16.38 7.98 -19.53
CA ASP A 319 -17.48 8.94 -19.60
C ASP A 319 -18.07 9.20 -18.20
N LYS A 320 -18.21 8.14 -17.39
CA LYS A 320 -18.61 8.22 -15.98
C LYS A 320 -17.62 9.02 -15.14
N CYS A 321 -16.32 8.75 -15.30
CA CYS A 321 -15.28 9.43 -14.54
C CYS A 321 -15.14 10.92 -14.93
N ALA A 322 -15.24 11.24 -16.22
CA ALA A 322 -15.11 12.59 -16.75
C ALA A 322 -16.23 13.51 -16.23
N ALA A 323 -17.45 12.99 -16.06
CA ALA A 323 -18.60 13.75 -15.54
C ALA A 323 -18.37 14.35 -14.15
N GLU A 324 -17.51 13.73 -13.33
CA GLU A 324 -17.24 14.11 -11.93
C GLU A 324 -15.76 14.44 -11.64
N GLN A 325 -14.93 14.65 -12.68
CA GLN A 325 -13.46 14.86 -12.56
C GLN A 325 -12.76 13.77 -11.77
N ILE A 326 -13.08 12.53 -12.08
CA ILE A 326 -12.40 11.38 -11.51
C ILE A 326 -11.26 10.99 -12.46
N SER A 327 -10.04 10.95 -11.95
CA SER A 327 -8.86 10.57 -12.72
C SER A 327 -8.80 9.05 -12.92
N ILE A 328 -8.45 8.57 -14.11
CA ILE A 328 -8.19 7.14 -14.36
C ILE A 328 -6.68 6.95 -14.53
N SER A 329 -6.08 6.12 -13.67
CA SER A 329 -4.68 5.72 -13.75
C SER A 329 -4.55 4.35 -14.41
N LEU A 330 -3.68 4.25 -15.42
CA LEU A 330 -3.30 2.99 -16.07
C LEU A 330 -1.86 2.65 -15.70
N PRO A 331 -1.61 1.99 -14.55
CA PRO A 331 -0.29 1.49 -14.23
C PRO A 331 0.09 0.30 -15.12
N SER A 332 1.39 0.01 -15.21
CA SER A 332 1.92 -1.21 -15.83
C SER A 332 1.57 -1.39 -17.32
N LEU A 333 1.70 -0.31 -18.09
CA LEU A 333 1.48 -0.34 -19.55
C LEU A 333 2.68 -0.94 -20.29
N ARG A 334 2.39 -1.90 -21.16
CA ARG A 334 3.36 -2.48 -22.09
C ARG A 334 3.39 -1.66 -23.38
N VAL A 335 4.53 -1.62 -24.03
CA VAL A 335 4.67 -1.03 -25.37
C VAL A 335 3.63 -1.61 -26.33
N GLY A 336 2.97 -0.74 -27.10
CA GLY A 336 2.01 -1.13 -28.13
C GLY A 336 0.65 -1.62 -27.60
N SER A 337 0.35 -1.41 -26.32
CA SER A 337 -0.89 -1.91 -25.71
C SER A 337 -2.05 -0.92 -25.62
N LEU A 338 -1.81 0.35 -25.95
CA LEU A 338 -2.84 1.39 -25.96
C LEU A 338 -3.11 1.85 -27.38
N SER A 339 -4.39 2.00 -27.72
CA SER A 339 -4.86 2.62 -28.96
C SER A 339 -4.72 4.16 -28.90
N ALA A 340 -4.55 4.80 -30.06
CA ALA A 340 -4.43 6.26 -30.14
C ALA A 340 -5.63 7.02 -29.51
N PRO A 341 -6.90 6.58 -29.69
CA PRO A 341 -8.05 7.23 -29.05
C PRO A 341 -8.00 7.22 -27.51
N ILE A 342 -7.50 6.13 -26.90
CA ILE A 342 -7.34 6.06 -25.44
C ILE A 342 -6.28 7.05 -24.99
N MET A 343 -5.16 7.16 -25.70
CA MET A 343 -4.14 8.15 -25.37
C MET A 343 -4.68 9.58 -25.46
N GLU A 344 -5.44 9.91 -26.50
CA GLU A 344 -6.08 11.22 -26.64
C GLU A 344 -7.00 11.51 -25.44
N ARG A 345 -7.86 10.56 -25.07
CA ARG A 345 -8.75 10.67 -23.90
C ARG A 345 -8.00 10.87 -22.58
N ILE A 346 -6.98 10.06 -22.29
CA ILE A 346 -6.17 10.21 -21.06
C ILE A 346 -5.52 11.61 -21.00
N SER A 347 -5.03 12.10 -22.14
CA SER A 347 -4.39 13.42 -22.24
C SER A 347 -5.34 14.59 -21.94
N SER A 348 -6.65 14.39 -22.04
CA SER A 348 -7.70 15.40 -21.80
C SER A 348 -8.02 15.60 -20.32
N ILE A 349 -7.93 14.55 -19.49
CA ILE A 349 -8.20 14.62 -18.05
C ILE A 349 -6.95 15.11 -17.30
N ARG A 350 -5.79 14.49 -17.54
CA ARG A 350 -4.53 14.85 -16.85
C ARG A 350 -3.31 14.46 -17.68
N ARG A 351 -2.44 15.44 -17.96
CA ARG A 351 -1.17 15.22 -18.68
C ARG A 351 -0.04 14.90 -17.70
N THR A 352 0.32 13.64 -17.55
CA THR A 352 1.49 13.18 -16.77
C THR A 352 2.36 12.24 -17.60
N GLY A 353 3.66 12.17 -17.28
CA GLY A 353 4.63 11.34 -18.03
C GLY A 353 4.22 9.86 -18.13
N ALA A 354 4.64 9.20 -19.21
CA ALA A 354 4.37 7.79 -19.46
C ALA A 354 5.47 6.94 -18.83
N THR A 355 5.13 5.77 -18.30
CA THR A 355 6.13 4.78 -17.84
C THR A 355 6.08 3.57 -18.77
N LEU A 356 7.21 3.23 -19.37
CA LEU A 356 7.38 2.05 -20.22
C LEU A 356 8.46 1.16 -19.61
N ALA A 357 8.30 -0.15 -19.69
CA ALA A 357 9.24 -1.10 -19.11
C ALA A 357 9.87 -1.97 -20.21
N PRO A 358 10.93 -1.51 -20.90
CA PRO A 358 11.71 -2.35 -21.80
C PRO A 358 12.51 -3.43 -21.04
N GLU A 359 12.83 -3.21 -19.76
CA GLU A 359 13.64 -4.05 -18.85
C GLU A 359 15.10 -4.23 -19.26
N ALA A 360 15.43 -4.21 -20.55
CA ALA A 360 16.80 -4.30 -21.04
C ALA A 360 17.05 -3.30 -22.18
N GLY A 361 18.29 -2.80 -22.26
CA GLY A 361 18.72 -1.80 -23.24
C GLY A 361 18.82 -2.36 -24.66
N SER A 362 19.46 -3.53 -24.82
CA SER A 362 19.64 -4.18 -26.12
C SER A 362 18.47 -5.09 -26.49
N GLN A 363 18.24 -5.30 -27.79
CA GLN A 363 17.23 -6.25 -28.27
C GLN A 363 17.58 -7.69 -27.84
N ARG A 364 18.84 -8.06 -27.97
CA ARG A 364 19.40 -9.33 -27.55
C ARG A 364 19.03 -9.69 -26.12
N LEU A 365 19.30 -8.79 -25.17
CA LEU A 365 19.01 -9.04 -23.76
C LEU A 365 17.50 -9.01 -23.47
N ARG A 366 16.70 -8.21 -24.20
CA ARG A 366 15.22 -8.30 -24.16
C ARG A 366 14.72 -9.69 -24.59
N ASP A 367 15.39 -10.34 -25.54
CA ASP A 367 15.04 -11.68 -26.01
C ASP A 367 15.49 -12.78 -25.01
N VAL A 368 16.68 -12.61 -24.39
CA VAL A 368 17.17 -13.46 -23.29
C VAL A 368 16.18 -13.50 -22.13
N ILE A 369 15.64 -12.36 -21.71
CA ILE A 369 14.68 -12.31 -20.60
C ILE A 369 13.24 -12.65 -21.03
N ASN A 370 13.01 -12.90 -22.32
CA ASN A 370 11.71 -13.10 -22.93
C ASN A 370 10.74 -11.94 -22.66
N LYS A 371 11.22 -10.70 -22.81
CA LYS A 371 10.34 -9.54 -22.67
C LYS A 371 9.35 -9.50 -23.82
N GLY A 372 9.77 -9.81 -25.05
CA GLY A 372 8.94 -9.83 -26.25
C GLY A 372 8.52 -8.43 -26.73
N ILE A 373 9.42 -7.46 -26.61
CA ILE A 373 9.24 -6.08 -27.09
C ILE A 373 10.36 -5.82 -28.09
N ASN A 374 9.99 -5.41 -29.31
CA ASN A 374 10.94 -4.95 -30.31
C ASN A 374 11.25 -3.46 -30.11
N GLU A 375 12.47 -3.04 -30.43
CA GLU A 375 12.86 -1.63 -30.37
C GLU A 375 12.02 -0.74 -31.29
N ASP A 376 11.71 -1.18 -32.50
CA ASP A 376 10.93 -0.39 -33.47
C ASP A 376 9.52 -0.09 -32.93
N GLU A 377 8.85 -1.11 -32.40
CA GLU A 377 7.54 -0.98 -31.74
C GLU A 377 7.58 -0.02 -30.54
N LEU A 378 8.67 -0.08 -29.75
CA LEU A 378 8.89 0.84 -28.64
C LEU A 378 9.03 2.29 -29.12
N MET A 379 9.81 2.50 -30.18
CA MET A 379 10.02 3.82 -30.74
C MET A 379 8.74 4.38 -31.37
N ASP A 380 7.95 3.56 -32.06
CA ASP A 380 6.65 3.95 -32.61
C ASP A 380 5.68 4.37 -31.51
N HIS A 381 5.60 3.60 -30.43
CA HIS A 381 4.77 3.93 -29.28
C HIS A 381 5.21 5.24 -28.60
N VAL A 382 6.52 5.47 -28.47
CA VAL A 382 7.08 6.72 -27.91
C VAL A 382 6.74 7.93 -28.78
N ARG A 383 6.82 7.82 -30.11
CA ARG A 383 6.41 8.89 -31.03
C ARG A 383 4.95 9.24 -30.84
N LEU A 384 4.09 8.23 -30.81
CA LEU A 384 2.64 8.40 -30.59
C LEU A 384 2.34 9.10 -29.25
N LEU A 385 3.04 8.75 -28.17
CA LEU A 385 2.90 9.44 -26.88
C LEU A 385 3.23 10.94 -26.99
N PHE A 386 4.34 11.31 -27.63
CA PHE A 386 4.73 12.70 -27.79
C PHE A 386 3.77 13.48 -28.70
N GLU A 387 3.25 12.85 -29.75
CA GLU A 387 2.22 13.44 -30.63
C GLU A 387 0.94 13.76 -29.86
N ASN A 388 0.56 12.92 -28.90
CA ASN A 388 -0.60 13.11 -28.02
C ASN A 388 -0.32 13.96 -26.77
N GLY A 389 0.80 14.71 -26.75
CA GLY A 389 1.04 15.77 -25.78
C GLY A 389 1.75 15.35 -24.48
N TRP A 390 2.25 14.11 -24.38
CA TRP A 390 3.14 13.72 -23.30
C TRP A 390 4.44 14.53 -23.35
N GLN A 391 4.99 14.85 -22.19
CA GLN A 391 6.22 15.65 -22.07
C GLN A 391 7.36 14.90 -21.39
N GLY A 392 7.10 13.73 -20.81
CA GLY A 392 8.14 12.93 -20.21
C GLY A 392 7.86 11.44 -20.31
N VAL A 393 8.95 10.67 -20.39
CA VAL A 393 8.93 9.21 -20.47
C VAL A 393 9.86 8.65 -19.41
N LYS A 394 9.35 7.73 -18.59
CA LYS A 394 10.13 6.94 -17.63
C LYS A 394 10.32 5.55 -18.19
N LEU A 395 11.55 5.07 -18.25
CA LEU A 395 11.92 3.76 -18.75
C LEU A 395 12.45 2.89 -17.60
N TYR A 396 11.92 1.67 -17.46
CA TYR A 396 12.41 0.70 -16.47
C TYR A 396 13.40 -0.27 -17.09
N PHE A 397 14.54 -0.43 -16.41
CA PHE A 397 15.62 -1.31 -16.79
C PHE A 397 16.08 -2.14 -15.61
N MET A 398 16.61 -3.30 -15.93
CA MET A 398 17.33 -4.17 -15.02
C MET A 398 18.79 -4.25 -15.43
N ILE A 399 19.67 -4.48 -14.47
CA ILE A 399 21.09 -4.77 -14.69
C ILE A 399 21.51 -6.03 -13.94
N GLY A 400 22.58 -6.67 -14.38
CA GLY A 400 23.03 -7.94 -13.81
C GLY A 400 22.22 -9.14 -14.27
N LEU A 401 21.52 -9.03 -15.39
CA LEU A 401 20.77 -10.13 -15.98
C LEU A 401 21.73 -11.22 -16.52
N PRO A 402 21.27 -12.49 -16.64
CA PRO A 402 22.06 -13.55 -17.25
C PRO A 402 22.52 -13.17 -18.66
N THR A 403 23.78 -13.44 -19.00
CA THR A 403 24.43 -13.11 -20.28
C THR A 403 24.63 -11.61 -20.58
N GLU A 404 24.33 -10.70 -19.65
CA GLU A 404 24.51 -9.25 -19.83
C GLU A 404 26.00 -8.86 -19.98
N THR A 405 26.30 -8.03 -20.99
CA THR A 405 27.63 -7.46 -21.25
C THR A 405 27.66 -5.94 -21.05
N ASP A 406 28.85 -5.32 -21.07
CA ASP A 406 28.97 -3.87 -20.94
C ASP A 406 28.32 -3.13 -22.15
N GLU A 407 28.27 -3.74 -23.33
CA GLU A 407 27.53 -3.20 -24.49
C GLU A 407 26.02 -3.12 -24.24
N ASP A 408 25.46 -4.04 -23.43
CA ASP A 408 24.05 -3.97 -23.05
C ASP A 408 23.77 -2.79 -22.11
N LEU A 409 24.76 -2.37 -21.30
CA LEU A 409 24.67 -1.18 -20.46
C LEU A 409 24.70 0.10 -21.31
N ASP A 410 25.56 0.14 -22.33
CA ASP A 410 25.58 1.24 -23.30
C ASP A 410 24.24 1.34 -24.04
N ALA A 411 23.65 0.20 -24.41
CA ALA A 411 22.35 0.16 -25.06
C ALA A 411 21.21 0.76 -24.20
N ILE A 412 21.31 0.76 -22.87
CA ILE A 412 20.35 1.47 -22.00
C ILE A 412 20.42 2.98 -22.25
N VAL A 413 21.63 3.53 -22.29
CA VAL A 413 21.87 4.96 -22.53
C VAL A 413 21.39 5.33 -23.94
N ASP A 414 21.77 4.53 -24.93
CA ASP A 414 21.40 4.73 -26.33
C ASP A 414 19.88 4.72 -26.53
N LEU A 415 19.17 3.79 -25.88
CA LEU A 415 17.72 3.74 -25.96
C LEU A 415 17.07 4.98 -25.34
N CYS A 416 17.57 5.45 -24.19
CA CYS A 416 17.12 6.71 -23.60
C CYS A 416 17.36 7.91 -24.52
N LEU A 417 18.49 7.94 -25.23
CA LEU A 417 18.81 8.98 -26.22
C LEU A 417 17.86 8.92 -27.42
N LYS A 418 17.61 7.73 -27.97
CA LYS A 418 16.62 7.52 -29.05
C LYS A 418 15.24 8.01 -28.64
N VAL A 419 14.78 7.67 -27.43
CA VAL A 419 13.51 8.15 -26.87
C VAL A 419 13.48 9.66 -26.71
N ARG A 420 14.57 10.27 -26.22
CA ARG A 420 14.69 11.74 -26.15
C ARG A 420 14.58 12.38 -27.54
N ASP A 421 15.24 11.80 -28.52
CA ASP A 421 15.37 12.36 -29.87
C ASP A 421 14.12 12.12 -30.73
N ALA A 422 13.25 11.18 -30.33
CA ALA A 422 11.92 11.00 -30.92
C ALA A 422 10.94 12.13 -30.57
N ALA A 423 11.25 12.97 -29.58
CA ALA A 423 10.38 14.08 -29.21
C ALA A 423 10.41 15.20 -30.27
N GLY A 424 9.23 15.58 -30.79
CA GLY A 424 9.10 16.68 -31.74
C GLY A 424 9.37 18.06 -31.11
N ARG A 425 9.56 19.09 -31.96
CA ARG A 425 9.84 20.48 -31.53
C ARG A 425 8.74 21.09 -30.65
N HIS A 426 7.54 20.51 -30.64
CA HIS A 426 6.40 20.93 -29.82
C HIS A 426 6.54 20.55 -28.34
N VAL A 427 7.43 19.62 -27.98
CA VAL A 427 7.63 19.14 -26.60
C VAL A 427 8.54 20.10 -25.82
N LYS A 428 7.94 21.11 -25.19
CA LYS A 428 8.69 22.19 -24.51
C LYS A 428 9.43 21.78 -23.24
N ARG A 429 8.93 20.78 -22.50
CA ARG A 429 9.49 20.33 -21.20
C ARG A 429 9.87 18.85 -21.24
N LEU A 430 10.65 18.46 -22.24
CA LEU A 430 11.10 17.07 -22.41
C LEU A 430 11.95 16.60 -21.23
N GLN A 431 11.53 15.50 -20.61
CA GLN A 431 12.35 14.76 -19.65
C GLN A 431 12.21 13.25 -19.86
N VAL A 432 13.35 12.58 -20.09
CA VAL A 432 13.43 11.11 -20.07
C VAL A 432 14.13 10.69 -18.78
N SER A 433 13.59 9.67 -18.12
CA SER A 433 14.19 9.12 -16.89
C SER A 433 14.32 7.61 -16.98
N ALA A 434 15.51 7.08 -16.76
CA ALA A 434 15.73 5.66 -16.56
C ALA A 434 15.59 5.34 -15.06
N ALA A 435 14.81 4.33 -14.71
CA ALA A 435 14.88 3.69 -13.40
C ALA A 435 15.53 2.31 -13.55
N VAL A 436 16.67 2.13 -12.91
CA VAL A 436 17.51 0.93 -13.05
C VAL A 436 17.49 0.12 -11.75
N SER A 437 17.12 -1.15 -11.83
CA SER A 437 17.09 -2.04 -10.67
C SER A 437 18.01 -3.24 -10.89
N PRO A 438 18.94 -3.56 -9.98
CA PRO A 438 19.75 -4.76 -10.14
C PRO A 438 18.88 -6.03 -10.02
N PHE A 439 19.21 -7.04 -10.81
CA PHE A 439 18.45 -8.29 -10.86
C PHE A 439 18.61 -9.09 -9.57
N VAL A 440 17.48 -9.55 -9.03
CA VAL A 440 17.41 -10.56 -7.97
C VAL A 440 16.82 -11.84 -8.56
N PRO A 441 17.58 -12.95 -8.62
CA PRO A 441 17.00 -14.23 -9.00
C PRO A 441 15.95 -14.66 -7.97
N LYS A 442 14.70 -14.76 -8.41
CA LYS A 442 13.58 -15.16 -7.55
C LYS A 442 13.27 -16.67 -7.66
N PRO A 443 12.79 -17.29 -6.57
CA PRO A 443 12.39 -18.68 -6.57
C PRO A 443 11.22 -18.90 -7.55
N GLN A 444 11.11 -20.10 -8.10
CA GLN A 444 10.05 -20.48 -9.05
C GLN A 444 10.06 -19.65 -10.35
N THR A 445 11.26 -19.30 -10.82
CA THR A 445 11.49 -18.67 -12.12
C THR A 445 12.48 -19.48 -12.94
N PRO A 446 12.48 -19.36 -14.29
CA PRO A 446 13.55 -19.95 -15.12
C PRO A 446 14.98 -19.54 -14.71
N PHE A 447 15.16 -18.37 -14.10
CA PHE A 447 16.47 -17.89 -13.63
C PHE A 447 16.77 -18.21 -12.16
N GLN A 448 15.98 -19.06 -11.49
CA GLN A 448 16.22 -19.40 -10.08
C GLN A 448 17.58 -20.07 -9.80
N TRP A 449 18.25 -20.61 -10.83
CA TRP A 449 19.58 -21.22 -10.73
C TRP A 449 20.73 -20.27 -11.07
N GLU A 450 20.43 -19.13 -11.70
CA GLU A 450 21.44 -18.14 -12.06
C GLU A 450 21.95 -17.42 -10.80
N PRO A 451 23.22 -17.00 -10.78
CA PRO A 451 23.74 -16.19 -9.68
C PRO A 451 23.13 -14.80 -9.70
N GLN A 452 23.13 -14.14 -8.54
CA GLN A 452 23.08 -12.69 -8.49
C GLN A 452 24.52 -12.17 -8.68
N ILE A 453 24.70 -11.12 -9.49
CA ILE A 453 26.01 -10.46 -9.58
C ILE A 453 26.44 -9.89 -8.22
N SER A 454 27.74 -9.84 -7.97
CA SER A 454 28.27 -9.39 -6.67
C SER A 454 27.90 -7.93 -6.38
N TYR A 455 27.92 -7.57 -5.09
CA TYR A 455 27.66 -6.21 -4.64
C TYR A 455 28.56 -5.17 -5.34
N ASP A 456 29.86 -5.47 -5.47
CA ASP A 456 30.83 -4.59 -6.13
C ASP A 456 30.54 -4.44 -7.62
N GLU A 457 30.07 -5.50 -8.28
CA GLU A 457 29.71 -5.44 -9.70
C GLU A 457 28.42 -4.65 -9.93
N ILE A 458 27.41 -4.78 -9.05
CA ILE A 458 26.21 -3.92 -9.08
C ILE A 458 26.63 -2.46 -8.97
N TYR A 459 27.51 -2.15 -8.01
CA TYR A 459 28.01 -0.80 -7.79
C TYR A 459 28.78 -0.26 -9.01
N ARG A 460 29.69 -1.07 -9.59
CA ARG A 460 30.43 -0.72 -10.81
C ARG A 460 29.48 -0.34 -11.94
N ARG A 461 28.48 -1.19 -12.24
CA ARG A 461 27.53 -0.97 -13.35
C ARG A 461 26.66 0.28 -13.13
N ILE A 462 26.18 0.51 -11.91
CA ILE A 462 25.41 1.73 -11.59
C ILE A 462 26.28 2.98 -11.75
N HIS A 463 27.51 2.96 -11.23
CA HIS A 463 28.42 4.10 -11.37
C HIS A 463 28.78 4.39 -12.82
N TYR A 464 29.03 3.33 -13.60
CA TYR A 464 29.22 3.43 -15.04
C TYR A 464 28.03 4.14 -15.72
N LEU A 465 26.80 3.64 -15.51
CA LEU A 465 25.60 4.25 -16.10
C LEU A 465 25.43 5.70 -15.64
N ARG A 466 25.66 6.02 -14.36
CA ARG A 466 25.58 7.40 -13.86
C ARG A 466 26.53 8.33 -14.61
N ASP A 467 27.76 7.88 -14.86
CA ASP A 467 28.76 8.68 -15.55
C ASP A 467 28.45 8.85 -17.05
N GLN A 468 27.82 7.87 -17.68
CA GLN A 468 27.30 8.02 -19.04
C GLN A 468 26.12 9.01 -19.10
N PHE A 469 25.12 8.86 -18.22
CA PHE A 469 23.94 9.74 -18.20
C PHE A 469 24.29 11.22 -17.94
N LYS A 470 25.30 11.50 -17.10
CA LYS A 470 25.76 12.88 -16.82
C LYS A 470 26.22 13.64 -18.08
N ARG A 471 26.63 12.95 -19.14
CA ARG A 471 27.13 13.55 -20.39
C ARG A 471 26.01 14.14 -21.24
N HIS A 472 24.75 13.84 -20.94
CA HIS A 472 23.61 14.19 -21.78
C HIS A 472 22.56 15.00 -21.02
N LYS A 473 22.03 16.03 -21.68
CA LYS A 473 20.91 16.82 -21.15
C LYS A 473 19.58 16.10 -21.42
N ARG A 474 18.58 16.39 -20.58
CA ARG A 474 17.18 15.92 -20.69
C ARG A 474 16.97 14.41 -20.54
N ILE A 475 18.02 13.65 -20.25
CA ILE A 475 17.92 12.29 -19.70
C ILE A 475 18.40 12.32 -18.25
N SER A 476 17.88 11.41 -17.43
CA SER A 476 18.24 11.28 -16.02
C SER A 476 18.16 9.81 -15.60
N ILE A 477 18.89 9.44 -14.56
CA ILE A 477 18.90 8.08 -14.02
C ILE A 477 18.51 8.11 -12.53
N LYS A 478 17.65 7.18 -12.15
CA LYS A 478 17.38 6.75 -10.78
C LYS A 478 17.72 5.27 -10.69
N TYR A 479 18.18 4.81 -9.55
CA TYR A 479 18.51 3.40 -9.37
C TYR A 479 18.06 2.89 -8.00
N HIS A 480 17.77 1.60 -7.93
CA HIS A 480 17.50 0.91 -6.67
C HIS A 480 18.80 0.76 -5.87
N GLU A 481 18.71 0.84 -4.55
CA GLU A 481 19.88 0.84 -3.67
C GLU A 481 20.59 -0.53 -3.71
N PRO A 482 21.89 -0.60 -4.10
CA PRO A 482 22.61 -1.87 -4.22
C PRO A 482 22.58 -2.72 -2.96
N ALA A 483 22.66 -2.06 -1.80
CA ALA A 483 22.64 -2.72 -0.50
C ALA A 483 21.33 -3.46 -0.24
N MET A 484 20.18 -2.84 -0.57
CA MET A 484 18.87 -3.50 -0.44
C MET A 484 18.79 -4.72 -1.35
N THR A 485 19.21 -4.56 -2.61
CA THR A 485 19.16 -5.64 -3.60
C THR A 485 20.04 -6.83 -3.22
N SER A 486 21.20 -6.58 -2.61
CA SER A 486 22.07 -7.66 -2.14
C SER A 486 21.43 -8.44 -1.00
N LEU A 487 20.86 -7.75 -0.01
CA LEU A 487 20.15 -8.39 1.11
C LEU A 487 18.90 -9.15 0.64
N GLU A 488 18.16 -8.57 -0.30
CA GLU A 488 17.01 -9.22 -0.92
C GLU A 488 17.42 -10.53 -1.62
N GLY A 489 18.56 -10.54 -2.31
CA GLY A 489 19.06 -11.74 -2.98
C GLY A 489 19.40 -12.88 -2.04
N VAL A 490 19.99 -12.59 -0.88
CA VAL A 490 20.27 -13.59 0.17
C VAL A 490 18.97 -14.23 0.65
N PHE A 491 18.00 -13.43 1.08
CA PHE A 491 16.75 -13.97 1.62
C PHE A 491 15.85 -14.61 0.54
N SER A 492 15.79 -14.05 -0.67
CA SER A 492 15.00 -14.62 -1.78
C SER A 492 15.44 -16.04 -2.11
N ARG A 493 16.72 -16.34 -1.94
CA ARG A 493 17.35 -17.63 -2.24
C ARG A 493 17.62 -18.46 -0.98
N GLY A 494 17.27 -17.96 0.19
CA GLY A 494 17.65 -18.52 1.48
C GLY A 494 17.01 -19.86 1.80
N ASP A 495 17.62 -20.57 2.77
CA ASP A 495 17.05 -21.74 3.42
C ASP A 495 16.72 -21.46 4.89
N ARG A 496 16.29 -22.49 5.64
CA ARG A 496 15.79 -22.38 7.01
C ARG A 496 16.82 -21.83 8.00
N ARG A 497 18.11 -21.96 7.71
CA ARG A 497 19.19 -21.46 8.57
C ARG A 497 19.21 -19.93 8.64
N LEU A 498 18.69 -19.24 7.62
CA LEU A 498 18.60 -17.78 7.64
C LEU A 498 17.62 -17.24 8.68
N ALA A 499 16.75 -18.06 9.26
CA ALA A 499 15.91 -17.62 10.37
C ALA A 499 16.75 -17.13 11.56
N GLU A 500 17.89 -17.79 11.83
CA GLU A 500 18.83 -17.34 12.86
C GLU A 500 19.42 -15.96 12.54
N VAL A 501 19.67 -15.67 11.25
CA VAL A 501 20.16 -14.38 10.80
C VAL A 501 19.11 -13.29 10.98
N VAL A 502 17.84 -13.56 10.67
CA VAL A 502 16.73 -12.62 10.90
C VAL A 502 16.64 -12.26 12.38
N GLU A 503 16.66 -13.26 13.25
CA GLU A 503 16.55 -13.07 14.71
C GLU A 503 17.72 -12.26 15.28
N ARG A 504 18.95 -12.59 14.91
CA ARG A 504 20.16 -11.88 15.37
C ARG A 504 20.27 -10.47 14.79
N ALA A 505 19.92 -10.28 13.52
CA ALA A 505 19.91 -8.95 12.90
C ALA A 505 18.88 -8.03 13.57
N TYR A 506 17.69 -8.57 13.90
CA TYR A 506 16.69 -7.85 14.68
C TYR A 506 17.22 -7.48 16.07
N ALA A 507 17.87 -8.40 16.79
CA ALA A 507 18.48 -8.12 18.10
C ALA A 507 19.56 -7.03 18.04
N LYS A 508 20.24 -6.88 16.90
CA LYS A 508 21.19 -5.80 16.58
C LYS A 508 20.53 -4.52 16.07
N GLY A 509 19.20 -4.45 16.07
CA GLY A 509 18.38 -3.28 15.75
C GLY A 509 17.98 -3.13 14.28
N ALA A 510 18.19 -4.12 13.41
CA ALA A 510 17.80 -4.00 12.00
C ALA A 510 16.28 -3.91 11.84
N LEU A 511 15.78 -2.75 11.38
CA LEU A 511 14.36 -2.46 11.18
C LEU A 511 14.18 -1.64 9.91
N PHE A 512 13.01 -1.77 9.28
CA PHE A 512 12.65 -1.01 8.08
C PHE A 512 13.69 -1.12 6.95
N SER A 513 14.21 -2.32 6.72
CA SER A 513 15.27 -2.56 5.72
C SER A 513 14.85 -2.29 4.25
N SER A 514 13.55 -2.12 4.00
CA SER A 514 13.00 -1.63 2.72
C SER A 514 13.14 -0.11 2.53
N TRP A 515 13.52 0.64 3.57
CA TRP A 515 13.62 2.09 3.55
C TRP A 515 15.08 2.55 3.48
N LYS A 516 15.39 3.39 2.49
CA LYS A 516 16.77 3.85 2.23
C LYS A 516 17.44 4.47 3.44
N ASP A 517 16.70 5.24 4.22
CA ASP A 517 17.25 5.97 5.37
C ASP A 517 17.41 5.08 6.62
N HIS A 518 16.90 3.84 6.60
CA HIS A 518 16.96 2.88 7.72
C HIS A 518 17.81 1.64 7.44
N LEU A 519 18.07 1.31 6.17
CA LEU A 519 18.85 0.13 5.79
C LEU A 519 20.25 0.15 6.40
N ARG A 520 20.59 -0.92 7.14
CA ARG A 520 21.93 -1.21 7.65
C ARG A 520 22.30 -2.64 7.32
N LEU A 521 23.41 -2.87 6.63
CA LEU A 521 23.85 -4.23 6.25
C LEU A 521 24.69 -4.88 7.35
N GLU A 522 25.36 -4.08 8.16
CA GLU A 522 26.26 -4.50 9.22
C GLU A 522 25.58 -5.49 10.19
N PRO A 523 24.35 -5.25 10.70
CA PRO A 523 23.65 -6.21 11.55
C PRO A 523 23.43 -7.58 10.89
N TYR A 524 23.16 -7.61 9.58
CA TYR A 524 22.92 -8.86 8.85
C TYR A 524 24.23 -9.60 8.56
N LYS A 525 25.31 -8.88 8.22
CA LYS A 525 26.63 -9.46 7.98
C LYS A 525 27.20 -10.07 9.25
N GLU A 526 27.14 -9.37 10.37
CA GLU A 526 27.54 -9.91 11.67
C GLU A 526 26.71 -11.14 12.04
N ALA A 527 25.38 -11.07 11.87
CA ALA A 527 24.50 -12.21 12.14
C ALA A 527 24.83 -13.45 11.28
N MET A 528 25.20 -13.25 10.01
CA MET A 528 25.66 -14.32 9.13
C MET A 528 26.97 -14.94 9.61
N GLU A 529 27.97 -14.11 9.94
CA GLU A 529 29.27 -14.56 10.46
C GLU A 529 29.10 -15.38 11.75
N GLU A 530 28.32 -14.86 12.70
CA GLU A 530 28.07 -15.54 13.97
C GLU A 530 27.25 -16.84 13.78
N ALA A 531 26.44 -16.95 12.72
CA ALA A 531 25.71 -18.17 12.36
C ALA A 531 26.56 -19.16 11.53
N GLY A 532 27.80 -18.80 11.20
CA GLY A 532 28.67 -19.61 10.35
C GLY A 532 28.16 -19.73 8.90
N LEU A 533 27.45 -18.71 8.43
CA LEU A 533 26.85 -18.67 7.09
C LEU A 533 27.61 -17.71 6.19
N ASP A 534 27.79 -18.11 4.93
CA ASP A 534 28.46 -17.31 3.92
C ASP A 534 27.43 -16.61 3.02
N TRP A 535 27.59 -15.30 2.85
CA TRP A 535 26.72 -14.47 2.02
C TRP A 535 26.77 -14.87 0.54
N ASP A 536 27.97 -15.15 0.04
CA ASP A 536 28.20 -15.46 -1.38
C ASP A 536 27.68 -16.85 -1.74
N ALA A 537 27.59 -17.76 -0.76
CA ALA A 537 26.94 -19.06 -0.95
C ALA A 537 25.44 -18.94 -1.28
N TYR A 538 24.75 -17.92 -0.76
CA TYR A 538 23.32 -17.72 -1.06
C TYR A 538 23.08 -17.00 -2.39
N THR A 539 23.98 -16.11 -2.79
CA THR A 539 23.86 -15.32 -4.04
C THR A 539 24.51 -16.00 -5.25
N GLY A 540 25.43 -16.94 -5.04
CA GLY A 540 26.15 -17.69 -6.07
C GLY A 540 25.29 -18.65 -6.91
N PRO A 541 25.84 -19.25 -7.99
CA PRO A 541 25.09 -20.11 -8.92
C PRO A 541 24.62 -21.41 -8.24
N ARG A 542 23.52 -21.99 -8.74
CA ARG A 542 22.98 -23.25 -8.21
C ARG A 542 22.97 -24.35 -9.25
N ASP A 543 23.27 -25.57 -8.81
CA ASP A 543 23.17 -26.77 -9.62
C ASP A 543 21.68 -27.12 -9.86
N PRO A 544 21.23 -27.20 -11.12
CA PRO A 544 19.86 -27.61 -11.44
C PRO A 544 19.47 -28.99 -10.95
N GLU A 545 20.41 -29.89 -10.70
CA GLU A 545 20.14 -31.25 -10.23
C GLU A 545 20.03 -31.35 -8.70
N LYS A 546 20.53 -30.36 -7.96
CA LYS A 546 20.41 -30.29 -6.49
C LYS A 546 19.01 -29.80 -6.05
N PRO A 547 18.56 -30.21 -4.85
CA PRO A 547 17.32 -29.70 -4.28
C PRO A 547 17.42 -28.20 -3.98
N LEU A 548 16.33 -27.48 -4.15
CA LEU A 548 16.17 -26.09 -3.75
C LEU A 548 15.37 -25.99 -2.44
N PRO A 549 15.61 -24.97 -1.60
CA PRO A 549 14.89 -24.80 -0.31
C PRO A 549 13.37 -24.78 -0.45
N TRP A 550 12.87 -24.27 -1.57
CA TRP A 550 11.45 -24.13 -1.87
C TRP A 550 10.85 -25.25 -2.73
N ASP A 551 11.56 -26.35 -3.00
CA ASP A 551 11.07 -27.43 -3.90
C ASP A 551 9.79 -28.10 -3.38
N HIS A 552 9.57 -28.08 -2.06
CA HIS A 552 8.36 -28.58 -1.41
C HIS A 552 7.14 -27.66 -1.63
N ILE A 553 7.32 -26.45 -2.18
CA ILE A 553 6.25 -25.49 -2.47
C ILE A 553 6.02 -25.42 -3.99
N SER A 554 4.79 -25.69 -4.43
CA SER A 554 4.43 -25.76 -5.85
C SER A 554 3.56 -24.60 -6.30
N SER A 555 4.07 -23.80 -7.25
CA SER A 555 3.23 -22.89 -8.05
C SER A 555 2.44 -23.59 -9.17
N GLY A 556 2.59 -24.91 -9.33
CA GLY A 556 2.03 -25.68 -10.45
C GLY A 556 2.89 -25.67 -11.72
N LEU A 557 4.04 -24.99 -11.71
CA LEU A 557 4.99 -25.04 -12.82
C LEU A 557 5.96 -26.21 -12.66
N THR A 558 6.28 -26.87 -13.77
CA THR A 558 7.21 -28.01 -13.76
C THR A 558 8.66 -27.57 -13.84
N LYS A 559 9.56 -28.29 -13.15
CA LYS A 559 11.03 -28.12 -13.29
C LYS A 559 11.47 -28.18 -14.76
N ARG A 560 10.90 -29.10 -15.53
CA ARG A 560 11.12 -29.23 -16.99
C ARG A 560 10.81 -27.95 -17.75
N PHE A 561 9.71 -27.26 -17.42
CA PHE A 561 9.36 -25.99 -18.07
C PHE A 561 10.40 -24.91 -17.74
N PHE A 562 10.80 -24.77 -16.48
CA PHE A 562 11.81 -23.80 -16.08
C PHE A 562 13.16 -24.02 -16.76
N LEU A 563 13.65 -25.26 -16.81
CA LEU A 563 14.91 -25.60 -17.49
C LEU A 563 14.85 -25.30 -18.99
N LYS A 564 13.74 -25.64 -19.65
CA LYS A 564 13.56 -25.37 -21.07
C LYS A 564 13.54 -23.87 -21.39
N GLU A 565 12.92 -23.06 -20.54
CA GLU A 565 12.96 -21.61 -20.71
C GLU A 565 14.34 -21.03 -20.40
N ARG A 566 15.07 -21.59 -19.43
CA ARG A 566 16.47 -21.23 -19.17
C ARG A 566 17.37 -21.53 -20.38
N GLU A 567 17.27 -22.74 -20.95
CA GLU A 567 18.00 -23.11 -22.18
C GLU A 567 17.72 -22.14 -23.32
N ARG A 568 16.45 -21.78 -23.54
CA ARG A 568 16.06 -20.79 -24.54
C ARG A 568 16.66 -19.42 -24.29
N ALA A 569 16.80 -19.01 -23.03
CA ALA A 569 17.44 -17.75 -22.69
C ALA A 569 18.91 -17.72 -23.15
N LEU A 570 19.64 -18.81 -22.92
CA LEU A 570 21.07 -18.93 -23.27
C LEU A 570 21.34 -18.89 -24.78
N VAL A 571 20.32 -19.17 -25.59
CA VAL A 571 20.37 -19.10 -27.07
C VAL A 571 19.46 -18.00 -27.64
N GLU A 572 19.06 -17.03 -26.81
CA GLU A 572 18.32 -15.82 -27.21
C GLU A 572 16.98 -16.10 -27.90
N LYS A 573 16.39 -17.27 -27.63
CA LYS A 573 15.17 -17.73 -28.28
C LYS A 573 13.93 -17.25 -27.52
N ILE A 574 13.09 -16.47 -28.18
CA ILE A 574 11.82 -15.98 -27.63
C ILE A 574 10.80 -17.13 -27.49
N THR A 575 9.98 -17.04 -26.44
CA THR A 575 8.79 -17.86 -26.23
C THR A 575 7.55 -16.97 -26.34
N ALA A 576 6.77 -17.18 -27.40
CA ALA A 576 5.51 -16.47 -27.61
C ALA A 576 4.48 -16.73 -26.50
N ASP A 577 3.59 -15.76 -26.29
CA ASP A 577 2.50 -15.83 -25.32
C ASP A 577 1.52 -16.97 -25.67
N CYS A 578 1.28 -17.87 -24.71
CA CYS A 578 0.39 -19.02 -24.91
C CYS A 578 -1.10 -18.65 -24.85
N ARG A 579 -1.45 -17.39 -24.55
CA ARG A 579 -2.84 -16.92 -24.59
C ARG A 579 -3.42 -16.91 -26.01
N TYR A 580 -2.58 -16.50 -26.97
CA TYR A 580 -2.95 -16.39 -28.39
C TYR A 580 -2.10 -17.30 -29.28
N GLY A 581 -1.05 -17.91 -28.74
CA GLY A 581 -0.17 -18.85 -29.42
C GLY A 581 -0.27 -20.28 -28.88
N ALA A 582 0.62 -21.15 -29.35
CA ALA A 582 0.63 -22.55 -28.93
C ALA A 582 0.95 -22.73 -27.44
N CYS A 583 0.25 -23.67 -26.80
CA CYS A 583 0.51 -24.07 -25.42
C CYS A 583 1.97 -24.51 -25.22
N ARG A 584 2.57 -24.09 -24.09
CA ARG A 584 3.96 -24.43 -23.74
C ARG A 584 4.08 -25.57 -22.72
N ASN A 585 2.95 -26.18 -22.37
CA ASN A 585 2.85 -27.28 -21.40
C ASN A 585 3.63 -26.99 -20.09
N CYS A 586 3.33 -25.83 -19.49
CA CYS A 586 4.04 -25.35 -18.30
C CYS A 586 3.70 -26.14 -17.02
N GLY A 587 2.53 -26.80 -17.02
CA GLY A 587 2.03 -27.65 -15.93
C GLY A 587 0.88 -27.07 -15.11
N VAL A 588 0.48 -25.81 -15.35
CA VAL A 588 -0.47 -25.11 -14.47
C VAL A 588 -1.94 -25.32 -14.85
N CYS A 589 -2.31 -25.23 -16.12
CA CYS A 589 -3.71 -25.25 -16.56
C CYS A 589 -4.10 -26.55 -17.28
N GLU A 590 -5.40 -26.86 -17.23
CA GLU A 590 -6.01 -27.94 -18.00
C GLU A 590 -6.43 -27.43 -19.39
N PHE A 591 -5.50 -27.45 -20.33
CA PHE A 591 -5.73 -26.94 -21.68
C PHE A 591 -5.19 -27.91 -22.74
N ASP A 592 -5.95 -28.09 -23.82
CA ASP A 592 -5.55 -28.90 -24.98
C ASP A 592 -5.15 -30.34 -24.62
N GLY A 593 -5.93 -30.98 -23.73
CA GLY A 593 -5.68 -32.36 -23.27
C GLY A 593 -4.54 -32.52 -22.26
N HIS A 594 -3.84 -31.45 -21.88
CA HIS A 594 -2.86 -31.48 -20.80
C HIS A 594 -3.52 -31.45 -19.42
N LYS A 595 -3.01 -32.25 -18.48
CA LYS A 595 -3.45 -32.24 -17.07
C LYS A 595 -2.60 -31.27 -16.25
N THR A 596 -3.24 -30.60 -15.30
CA THR A 596 -2.55 -29.73 -14.36
C THR A 596 -1.76 -30.51 -13.31
N THR A 597 -0.68 -29.92 -12.81
CA THR A 597 0.06 -30.39 -11.64
C THR A 597 -0.50 -29.87 -10.32
N LEU A 598 -1.50 -29.00 -10.36
CA LEU A 598 -2.30 -28.56 -9.21
C LEU A 598 -3.43 -29.58 -8.97
N THR A 599 -3.05 -30.80 -8.65
CA THR A 599 -3.94 -31.97 -8.61
C THR A 599 -4.98 -31.90 -7.51
N THR A 600 -4.68 -31.21 -6.40
CA THR A 600 -5.62 -31.02 -5.30
C THR A 600 -6.63 -29.93 -5.66
N GLN A 601 -6.17 -28.82 -6.25
CA GLN A 601 -7.05 -27.74 -6.69
C GLN A 601 -8.03 -28.19 -7.78
N ALA A 602 -7.55 -28.98 -8.74
CA ALA A 602 -8.34 -29.44 -9.88
C ALA A 602 -9.49 -30.40 -9.52
N LYS A 603 -9.57 -30.88 -8.27
CA LYS A 603 -10.70 -31.70 -7.81
C LYS A 603 -12.01 -30.91 -7.79
N GLU A 604 -11.93 -29.62 -7.48
CA GLU A 604 -13.10 -28.76 -7.23
C GLU A 604 -13.13 -27.53 -8.15
N LYS A 605 -11.99 -27.18 -8.77
CA LYS A 605 -11.82 -25.91 -9.51
C LYS A 605 -11.51 -26.12 -10.98
N ASP A 606 -12.01 -25.21 -11.81
CA ASP A 606 -11.72 -25.18 -13.24
C ASP A 606 -10.43 -24.39 -13.52
N ILE A 607 -9.28 -25.07 -13.46
CA ILE A 607 -7.96 -24.44 -13.59
C ILE A 607 -7.63 -24.20 -15.08
N ARG A 608 -8.28 -23.20 -15.67
CA ARG A 608 -8.06 -22.75 -17.06
C ARG A 608 -7.88 -21.24 -17.14
N PRO A 609 -7.24 -20.71 -18.21
CA PRO A 609 -7.26 -19.29 -18.48
C PRO A 609 -8.71 -18.82 -18.71
N LYS A 610 -9.12 -17.75 -18.02
CA LYS A 610 -10.43 -17.10 -18.21
C LYS A 610 -10.20 -15.68 -18.72
N LEU A 611 -10.64 -15.40 -19.94
CA LEU A 611 -10.49 -14.11 -20.63
C LEU A 611 -11.88 -13.55 -20.94
N VAL A 612 -12.02 -12.23 -20.96
CA VAL A 612 -13.26 -11.57 -21.40
C VAL A 612 -13.52 -11.84 -22.88
N PHE A 613 -12.48 -11.68 -23.70
CA PHE A 613 -12.52 -11.90 -25.15
C PHE A 613 -11.43 -12.90 -25.57
N ALA A 614 -11.73 -13.68 -26.62
CA ALA A 614 -10.79 -14.65 -27.19
C ALA A 614 -9.56 -13.98 -27.85
N GLN A 615 -9.73 -12.73 -28.28
CA GLN A 615 -8.68 -11.86 -28.82
C GLN A 615 -8.79 -10.48 -28.17
N ARG A 616 -7.73 -9.69 -28.27
CA ARG A 616 -7.66 -8.31 -27.78
C ARG A 616 -8.59 -7.39 -28.57
N ASP A 617 -9.39 -6.57 -27.88
CA ASP A 617 -10.29 -5.59 -28.51
C ASP A 617 -9.58 -4.33 -29.02
N GLN A 618 -8.30 -4.16 -28.68
CA GLN A 618 -7.44 -3.05 -29.09
C GLN A 618 -7.05 -3.08 -30.58
N GLU A 619 -7.32 -4.17 -31.29
CA GLU A 619 -6.91 -4.39 -32.69
C GLU A 619 -8.06 -4.12 -33.71
N GLY A 620 -9.26 -3.71 -33.26
CA GLY A 620 -10.45 -3.49 -34.10
C GLY A 620 -10.76 -2.03 -34.46
N GLU A 621 -11.77 -1.83 -35.33
CA GLU A 621 -12.35 -0.50 -35.63
C GLU A 621 -13.06 0.05 -34.40
N GLN A 622 -12.73 1.29 -34.04
CA GLN A 622 -13.16 1.93 -32.81
C GLN A 622 -14.47 2.70 -33.04
N PRO A 623 -15.45 2.61 -32.12
CA PRO A 623 -16.67 3.39 -32.23
C PRO A 623 -16.37 4.90 -32.13
N PRO A 624 -17.06 5.76 -32.90
CA PRO A 624 -16.94 7.21 -32.77
C PRO A 624 -17.39 7.64 -31.36
N TYR A 625 -16.74 8.65 -30.81
CA TYR A 625 -17.08 9.17 -29.49
C TYR A 625 -17.17 10.69 -29.45
N THR A 626 -18.00 11.20 -28.55
CA THR A 626 -18.21 12.62 -28.28
C THR A 626 -17.74 12.96 -26.88
N VAL A 627 -16.82 13.93 -26.76
CA VAL A 627 -16.35 14.43 -25.46
C VAL A 627 -17.26 15.57 -25.03
N GLU A 628 -18.39 15.24 -24.41
CA GLU A 628 -19.15 16.24 -23.65
C GLU A 628 -18.47 16.40 -22.28
N THR A 629 -17.72 17.49 -22.11
CA THR A 629 -17.15 17.84 -20.80
C THR A 629 -18.10 18.83 -20.11
N PRO A 630 -18.68 18.48 -18.95
CA PRO A 630 -19.50 19.44 -18.21
C PRO A 630 -18.66 20.64 -17.75
N ASP A 631 -19.25 21.84 -17.68
CA ASP A 631 -18.59 22.99 -17.05
C ASP A 631 -18.69 22.85 -15.52
N LEU A 632 -17.56 22.55 -14.91
CA LEU A 632 -17.45 22.29 -13.48
C LEU A 632 -17.08 23.54 -12.67
N THR A 633 -16.88 24.67 -13.35
CA THR A 633 -16.52 25.94 -12.73
C THR A 633 -17.74 26.74 -12.28
N ILE A 634 -18.94 26.29 -12.67
CA ILE A 634 -20.24 26.85 -12.30
C ILE A 634 -20.36 26.93 -10.77
N LYS A 635 -20.86 28.07 -10.28
CA LYS A 635 -21.11 28.30 -8.85
C LYS A 635 -22.53 28.79 -8.67
N GLU A 636 -23.41 27.92 -8.21
CA GLU A 636 -24.80 28.26 -7.93
C GLU A 636 -25.02 28.57 -6.45
N ALA A 637 -24.23 27.95 -5.56
CA ALA A 637 -24.35 28.18 -4.13
C ALA A 637 -23.00 28.23 -3.41
N HIS A 638 -22.98 28.93 -2.27
CA HIS A 638 -21.83 29.06 -1.39
C HIS A 638 -22.30 28.90 0.06
N PHE A 639 -21.76 27.93 0.77
CA PHE A 639 -22.17 27.61 2.14
C PHE A 639 -20.98 27.67 3.08
N ARG A 640 -21.23 28.07 4.33
CA ARG A 640 -20.40 27.77 5.49
C ARG A 640 -21.02 26.60 6.22
N LEU A 641 -20.38 25.44 6.13
CA LEU A 641 -20.74 24.26 6.89
C LEU A 641 -20.00 24.29 8.24
N TRP A 642 -20.75 24.18 9.33
CA TRP A 642 -20.24 24.03 10.67
C TRP A 642 -20.21 22.57 11.07
N TYR A 643 -19.17 22.15 11.79
CA TYR A 643 -19.01 20.76 12.19
C TYR A 643 -18.27 20.61 13.53
N GLU A 644 -18.51 19.47 14.16
CA GLU A 644 -17.75 18.98 15.31
C GLU A 644 -16.59 18.10 14.85
N LYS A 645 -15.48 18.16 15.60
CA LYS A 645 -14.28 17.34 15.44
C LYS A 645 -13.88 16.83 16.82
N ASN A 646 -14.42 15.67 17.18
CA ASN A 646 -14.35 15.08 18.51
C ASN A 646 -13.85 13.62 18.47
N GLY A 647 -13.46 13.07 19.61
CA GLY A 647 -12.98 11.68 19.73
C GLY A 647 -11.81 11.39 18.78
N PRO A 648 -11.86 10.32 17.96
CA PRO A 648 -10.74 9.98 17.07
C PRO A 648 -10.47 11.07 16.01
N ALA A 649 -11.49 11.84 15.60
CA ALA A 649 -11.32 12.92 14.63
C ALA A 649 -10.47 14.09 15.17
N ALA A 650 -10.32 14.22 16.50
CA ALA A 650 -9.43 15.20 17.11
C ALA A 650 -7.96 15.02 16.65
N TYR A 651 -7.58 13.81 16.25
CA TYR A 651 -6.22 13.46 15.82
C TYR A 651 -5.97 13.57 14.31
N LEU A 652 -6.97 14.01 13.54
CA LEU A 652 -6.81 14.28 12.12
C LEU A 652 -6.18 15.65 11.89
N SER A 653 -5.23 15.68 10.97
CA SER A 653 -4.58 16.88 10.44
C SER A 653 -5.47 17.60 9.43
N GLN A 654 -5.11 18.85 9.13
CA GLN A 654 -5.84 19.68 8.18
C GLN A 654 -5.86 19.11 6.75
N LEU A 655 -4.80 18.41 6.33
CA LEU A 655 -4.72 17.82 4.99
C LEU A 655 -5.63 16.60 4.88
N GLU A 656 -5.66 15.75 5.91
CA GLU A 656 -6.55 14.58 5.98
C GLU A 656 -8.02 15.01 5.99
N LEU A 657 -8.37 16.08 6.74
CA LEU A 657 -9.72 16.66 6.72
C LEU A 657 -10.15 17.11 5.33
N GLN A 658 -9.24 17.70 4.55
CA GLN A 658 -9.57 18.15 3.19
C GLN A 658 -10.02 16.97 2.31
N ALA A 659 -9.27 15.86 2.32
CA ALA A 659 -9.63 14.67 1.57
C ALA A 659 -10.94 14.05 2.08
N ILE A 660 -11.13 13.98 3.41
CA ILE A 660 -12.36 13.45 4.01
C ILE A 660 -13.59 14.25 3.56
N PHE A 661 -13.54 15.58 3.63
CA PHE A 661 -14.67 16.42 3.21
C PHE A 661 -14.94 16.31 1.71
N GLU A 662 -13.90 16.34 0.87
CA GLU A 662 -14.06 16.15 -0.58
C GLU A 662 -14.80 14.84 -0.89
N ARG A 663 -14.35 13.73 -0.30
CA ARG A 663 -14.97 12.42 -0.50
C ARG A 663 -16.38 12.37 0.09
N ALA A 664 -16.61 12.97 1.26
CA ALA A 664 -17.93 13.04 1.88
C ALA A 664 -18.94 13.83 1.03
N PHE A 665 -18.54 14.96 0.43
CA PHE A 665 -19.40 15.72 -0.49
C PHE A 665 -19.76 14.90 -1.73
N ARG A 666 -18.81 14.14 -2.29
CA ARG A 666 -19.06 13.23 -3.41
C ARG A 666 -20.07 12.14 -3.05
N ARG A 667 -19.86 11.42 -1.94
CA ARG A 667 -20.80 10.39 -1.45
C ARG A 667 -22.19 10.96 -1.13
N ALA A 668 -22.24 12.19 -0.63
CA ALA A 668 -23.50 12.89 -0.33
C ALA A 668 -24.24 13.42 -1.57
N GLY A 669 -23.69 13.27 -2.79
CA GLY A 669 -24.28 13.81 -4.00
C GLY A 669 -24.38 15.34 -3.97
N LEU A 670 -23.38 16.01 -3.39
CA LEU A 670 -23.27 17.47 -3.30
C LEU A 670 -22.19 17.94 -4.28
N PRO A 671 -22.57 18.36 -5.51
CA PRO A 671 -21.62 18.59 -6.59
C PRO A 671 -20.79 19.86 -6.34
N MET A 672 -19.55 19.68 -5.90
CA MET A 672 -18.62 20.79 -5.67
C MET A 672 -18.27 21.52 -6.97
N ALA A 673 -18.04 22.82 -6.86
CA ALA A 673 -17.47 23.64 -7.93
C ALA A 673 -15.93 23.60 -7.90
N PHE A 674 -15.31 23.61 -9.07
CA PHE A 674 -13.86 23.49 -9.22
C PHE A 674 -13.20 24.81 -9.69
N SER A 675 -11.88 24.90 -9.54
CA SER A 675 -11.07 25.98 -10.13
C SER A 675 -10.82 25.75 -11.62
N ALA A 676 -10.66 26.82 -12.39
CA ALA A 676 -10.15 26.71 -13.76
C ALA A 676 -8.62 26.49 -13.75
N GLY A 677 -8.10 25.76 -14.75
CA GLY A 677 -6.65 25.61 -14.96
C GLY A 677 -6.20 24.18 -15.20
N PHE A 678 -4.87 23.97 -15.17
CA PHE A 678 -4.21 22.70 -15.53
C PHE A 678 -4.51 21.54 -14.56
N HIS A 679 -4.84 21.86 -13.30
CA HIS A 679 -5.30 20.92 -12.28
C HIS A 679 -6.47 21.56 -11.51
N PRO A 680 -7.73 21.32 -11.94
CA PRO A 680 -8.91 21.79 -11.24
C PRO A 680 -8.96 21.24 -9.81
N MET A 681 -9.03 22.13 -8.82
CA MET A 681 -9.19 21.76 -7.41
C MET A 681 -10.60 22.14 -6.94
N PRO A 682 -11.21 21.36 -6.03
CA PRO A 682 -12.49 21.74 -5.45
C PRO A 682 -12.34 23.06 -4.69
N ARG A 683 -13.35 23.93 -4.79
CA ARG A 683 -13.36 25.24 -4.14
C ARG A 683 -13.81 25.10 -2.68
N LEU A 684 -12.91 24.58 -1.87
CA LEU A 684 -13.04 24.45 -0.41
C LEU A 684 -12.12 25.46 0.30
N SER A 685 -12.58 26.02 1.41
CA SER A 685 -11.77 26.92 2.24
C SER A 685 -12.06 26.70 3.72
N PHE A 686 -11.03 26.44 4.51
CA PHE A 686 -11.13 26.13 5.93
C PHE A 686 -10.87 27.34 6.82
N GLY A 687 -11.31 27.23 8.07
CA GLY A 687 -10.86 28.10 9.16
C GLY A 687 -9.36 27.95 9.48
N LYS A 688 -8.92 28.55 10.59
CA LYS A 688 -7.57 28.31 11.10
C LYS A 688 -7.43 26.83 11.48
N ALA A 689 -6.34 26.19 11.07
CA ALA A 689 -6.10 24.78 11.35
C ALA A 689 -6.00 24.53 12.86
N LEU A 690 -6.87 23.68 13.37
CA LEU A 690 -6.85 23.21 14.74
C LEU A 690 -5.65 22.26 14.95
N PRO A 691 -4.89 22.37 16.07
CA PRO A 691 -3.83 21.42 16.36
C PRO A 691 -4.36 19.98 16.46
N VAL A 692 -3.55 19.01 16.02
CA VAL A 692 -3.82 17.57 16.23
C VAL A 692 -3.89 17.30 17.73
N GLY A 693 -4.89 16.52 18.16
CA GLY A 693 -5.17 16.22 19.57
C GLY A 693 -6.14 17.19 20.25
N VAL A 694 -6.54 18.27 19.57
CA VAL A 694 -7.52 19.24 20.08
C VAL A 694 -8.89 18.96 19.46
N SER A 695 -9.92 18.92 20.31
CA SER A 695 -11.32 18.73 19.92
C SER A 695 -11.98 20.06 19.58
N SER A 696 -13.13 20.04 18.90
CA SER A 696 -13.85 21.27 18.55
C SER A 696 -15.33 21.01 18.28
N ASN A 697 -16.19 21.89 18.81
CA ASN A 697 -17.63 21.89 18.57
C ASN A 697 -18.07 23.00 17.59
N ALA A 698 -17.10 23.72 17.03
CA ALA A 698 -17.37 24.93 16.25
C ALA A 698 -16.39 25.10 15.09
N GLU A 699 -15.92 24.02 14.46
CA GLU A 699 -15.18 24.14 13.21
C GLU A 699 -16.10 24.52 12.06
N TRP A 700 -15.51 25.05 10.99
CA TRP A 700 -16.24 25.32 9.76
C TRP A 700 -15.40 25.16 8.51
N ILE A 701 -16.08 24.86 7.41
CA ILE A 701 -15.55 24.81 6.05
C ILE A 701 -16.51 25.57 5.13
N ASN A 702 -15.96 26.38 4.23
CA ASN A 702 -16.72 27.00 3.16
C ASN A 702 -16.60 26.17 1.88
N VAL A 703 -17.72 25.98 1.19
CA VAL A 703 -17.80 25.19 -0.05
C VAL A 703 -18.65 25.90 -1.08
N PHE A 704 -18.21 25.86 -2.34
CA PHE A 704 -19.03 26.23 -3.50
C PHE A 704 -19.62 24.98 -4.15
N LEU A 705 -20.91 25.01 -4.45
CA LEU A 705 -21.63 23.93 -5.14
C LEU A 705 -22.12 24.40 -6.52
N ARG A 706 -22.17 23.45 -7.46
CA ARG A 706 -22.67 23.62 -8.84
C ARG A 706 -24.20 23.63 -8.93
N GLN A 707 -24.88 23.27 -7.85
CA GLN A 707 -26.34 23.29 -7.72
C GLN A 707 -26.70 23.96 -6.41
N ASP A 708 -27.88 24.58 -6.37
CA ASP A 708 -28.40 25.16 -5.14
C ASP A 708 -29.15 24.12 -4.30
N PHE A 709 -29.01 24.23 -2.98
CA PHE A 709 -29.64 23.35 -1.99
C PHE A 709 -30.16 24.17 -0.82
N GLU A 710 -31.21 23.70 -0.15
CA GLU A 710 -31.57 24.24 1.16
C GLU A 710 -30.46 23.92 2.18
N PRO A 711 -30.03 24.87 3.04
CA PRO A 711 -28.92 24.63 3.97
C PRO A 711 -29.12 23.40 4.87
N ALA A 712 -30.35 23.14 5.30
CA ALA A 712 -30.69 21.95 6.10
C ALA A 712 -30.50 20.64 5.31
N GLU A 713 -30.75 20.67 3.99
CA GLU A 713 -30.57 19.50 3.12
C GLU A 713 -29.08 19.16 2.94
N VAL A 714 -28.21 20.18 2.82
CA VAL A 714 -26.75 19.98 2.76
C VAL A 714 -26.26 19.19 3.99
N VAL A 715 -26.70 19.61 5.18
CA VAL A 715 -26.34 18.96 6.45
C VAL A 715 -26.90 17.53 6.50
N LYS A 716 -28.18 17.36 6.17
CA LYS A 716 -28.86 16.06 6.18
C LYS A 716 -28.17 15.03 5.29
N ARG A 717 -27.72 15.43 4.09
CA ARG A 717 -27.00 14.53 3.17
C ARG A 717 -25.59 14.20 3.65
N LEU A 718 -24.92 15.11 4.36
CA LEU A 718 -23.56 14.87 4.85
C LEU A 718 -23.52 13.99 6.09
N ILE A 719 -24.48 14.10 7.02
CA ILE A 719 -24.49 13.33 8.28
C ILE A 719 -24.16 11.83 8.10
N PRO A 720 -24.82 11.07 7.20
CA PRO A 720 -24.53 9.64 7.04
C PRO A 720 -23.18 9.38 6.35
N ASN A 721 -22.55 10.40 5.77
CA ASN A 721 -21.34 10.32 4.97
C ASN A 721 -20.08 10.79 5.70
N MET A 722 -20.12 10.98 7.02
CA MET A 722 -18.95 11.39 7.81
C MET A 722 -18.37 10.25 8.64
N PRO A 723 -17.03 10.16 8.78
CA PRO A 723 -16.41 9.18 9.67
C PRO A 723 -16.68 9.50 11.15
N LYS A 724 -16.46 8.51 12.02
CA LYS A 724 -16.66 8.65 13.48
C LYS A 724 -15.90 9.86 14.02
N GLY A 725 -16.59 10.69 14.82
CA GLY A 725 -16.02 11.88 15.45
C GLY A 725 -16.10 13.17 14.61
N LEU A 726 -16.55 13.11 13.35
CA LEU A 726 -16.89 14.28 12.56
C LEU A 726 -18.41 14.39 12.38
N ALA A 727 -19.01 15.47 12.86
CA ALA A 727 -20.47 15.65 12.79
C ALA A 727 -20.83 17.03 12.19
N PRO A 728 -21.53 17.09 11.04
CA PRO A 728 -22.07 18.33 10.51
C PRO A 728 -23.17 18.87 11.43
N ILE A 729 -23.08 20.14 11.82
CA ILE A 729 -24.02 20.79 12.76
C ILE A 729 -25.08 21.58 11.98
N LYS A 730 -24.62 22.52 11.15
CA LYS A 730 -25.48 23.42 10.39
C LYS A 730 -24.77 23.96 9.16
N ALA A 731 -25.53 24.47 8.19
CA ALA A 731 -24.99 25.23 7.07
C ALA A 731 -25.60 26.64 7.05
N ASP A 732 -24.76 27.66 6.87
CA ASP A 732 -25.19 29.03 6.66
C ASP A 732 -24.93 29.41 5.19
N ARG A 733 -25.90 30.03 4.52
CA ARG A 733 -25.72 30.53 3.14
C ARG A 733 -24.81 31.75 3.15
N LEU A 734 -23.81 31.76 2.28
CA LEU A 734 -22.84 32.84 2.14
C LEU A 734 -23.04 33.60 0.83
N SER A 735 -22.52 34.84 0.79
CA SER A 735 -22.49 35.62 -0.45
C SER A 735 -21.50 35.04 -1.46
N MET A 736 -21.83 35.11 -2.75
CA MET A 736 -20.96 34.63 -3.85
C MET A 736 -19.74 35.53 -4.13
N GLY A 737 -19.80 36.82 -3.76
CA GLY A 737 -18.81 37.83 -4.17
C GLY A 737 -17.83 38.33 -3.10
N LYS A 738 -18.07 38.06 -1.81
CA LYS A 738 -17.21 38.57 -0.72
C LYS A 738 -16.25 37.51 -0.20
N LYS A 739 -15.00 37.93 0.10
CA LYS A 739 -14.05 37.12 0.85
C LYS A 739 -14.59 36.91 2.26
N GLN A 740 -14.60 35.66 2.71
CA GLN A 740 -15.17 35.30 4.00
C GLN A 740 -14.17 35.57 5.13
N PRO A 741 -14.60 36.23 6.23
CA PRO A 741 -13.71 36.53 7.34
C PRO A 741 -13.30 35.25 8.07
N GLN A 742 -12.09 35.29 8.62
CA GLN A 742 -11.58 34.30 9.56
C GLN A 742 -11.95 34.70 10.99
N SER A 743 -11.93 33.75 11.92
CA SER A 743 -12.10 34.06 13.34
C SER A 743 -11.00 34.99 13.84
N VAL A 744 -11.38 35.92 14.70
CA VAL A 744 -10.49 36.83 15.43
C VAL A 744 -10.34 36.43 16.89
N GLU A 745 -11.37 35.85 17.48
CA GLU A 745 -11.30 35.24 18.81
C GLU A 745 -11.82 33.81 18.74
N GLU A 746 -11.23 32.93 19.53
CA GLU A 746 -11.66 31.55 19.70
C GLU A 746 -11.77 31.23 21.20
N VAL A 747 -12.82 30.49 21.58
CA VAL A 747 -13.07 30.09 22.97
C VAL A 747 -12.73 28.61 23.10
N PHE A 748 -11.92 28.27 24.09
CA PHE A 748 -11.53 26.90 24.39
C PHE A 748 -11.95 26.52 25.81
N GLU A 749 -12.32 25.26 26.01
CA GLU A 749 -12.39 24.62 27.31
C GLU A 749 -11.16 23.73 27.49
N LEU A 750 -10.42 23.98 28.56
CA LEU A 750 -9.25 23.22 28.98
C LEU A 750 -9.64 22.42 30.23
N HIS A 751 -9.71 21.10 30.13
CA HIS A 751 -10.00 20.22 31.26
C HIS A 751 -8.72 19.50 31.70
N PHE A 752 -8.42 19.52 33.00
CA PHE A 752 -7.27 18.84 33.58
C PHE A 752 -7.65 17.40 33.95
N ALA A 753 -6.91 16.43 33.43
CA ALA A 753 -7.04 15.01 33.80
C ALA A 753 -6.32 14.71 35.12
N THR A 754 -5.19 15.39 35.36
CA THR A 754 -4.32 15.21 36.54
C THR A 754 -3.94 16.58 37.12
N ASP A 755 -3.59 16.61 38.41
CA ASP A 755 -3.03 17.79 39.11
C ASP A 755 -3.80 19.11 38.95
N ALA A 756 -5.13 19.05 38.85
CA ALA A 756 -5.99 20.20 38.51
C ALA A 756 -5.70 21.48 39.32
N GLU A 757 -5.46 21.36 40.64
CA GLU A 757 -5.14 22.51 41.50
C GLU A 757 -3.78 23.15 41.13
N HIS A 758 -2.77 22.32 40.84
CA HIS A 758 -1.46 22.81 40.42
C HIS A 758 -1.54 23.48 39.04
N ARG A 759 -2.24 22.85 38.09
CA ARG A 759 -2.46 23.39 36.73
C ARG A 759 -3.19 24.74 36.78
N LEU A 760 -4.23 24.84 37.61
CA LEU A 760 -4.97 26.08 37.81
C LEU A 760 -4.07 27.21 38.33
N LYS A 761 -3.22 26.94 39.33
CA LYS A 761 -2.24 27.91 39.85
C LYS A 761 -1.26 28.40 38.79
N GLN A 762 -0.83 27.52 37.87
CA GLN A 762 0.04 27.92 36.75
C GLN A 762 -0.64 28.94 35.83
N TRP A 763 -1.93 28.74 35.52
CA TRP A 763 -2.73 29.65 34.70
C TRP A 763 -3.06 30.96 35.40
N GLN A 764 -3.40 30.94 36.69
CA GLN A 764 -3.61 32.15 37.49
C GLN A 764 -2.34 33.01 37.49
N LYS A 765 -1.18 32.41 37.78
CA LYS A 765 0.12 33.09 37.74
C LYS A 765 0.44 33.65 36.36
N PHE A 766 0.11 32.94 35.28
CA PHE A 766 0.28 33.44 33.93
C PHE A 766 -0.55 34.72 33.68
N MET A 767 -1.81 34.75 34.13
CA MET A 767 -2.69 35.91 33.94
C MET A 767 -2.24 37.15 34.74
N GLU A 768 -1.55 36.96 35.86
CA GLU A 768 -0.97 38.03 36.70
C GLU A 768 0.27 38.70 36.10
N THR A 769 0.88 38.12 35.06
CA THR A 769 2.06 38.71 34.40
C THR A 769 1.68 39.73 33.33
N ASP A 770 2.50 40.79 33.19
CA ASP A 770 2.40 41.75 32.07
C ASP A 770 2.97 41.17 30.77
N GLU A 771 4.03 40.36 30.88
CA GLU A 771 4.68 39.69 29.76
C GLU A 771 5.01 38.24 30.10
N PHE A 772 4.84 37.35 29.13
CA PHE A 772 5.25 35.95 29.24
C PHE A 772 6.01 35.54 27.98
N ILE A 773 7.34 35.45 28.08
CA ILE A 773 8.23 35.22 26.94
C ILE A 773 8.48 33.72 26.75
N VAL A 774 8.22 33.22 25.55
CA VAL A 774 8.59 31.86 25.12
C VAL A 774 9.53 31.90 23.93
N GLU A 775 10.44 30.93 23.84
CA GLU A 775 11.29 30.76 22.68
C GLU A 775 10.55 30.02 21.57
N LYS A 776 10.45 30.64 20.39
CA LYS A 776 9.79 30.03 19.22
C LYS A 776 10.78 29.85 18.08
N ARG A 777 10.89 28.62 17.59
CA ARG A 777 11.67 28.29 16.39
C ARG A 777 11.00 28.89 15.15
N THR A 778 11.74 29.64 14.34
CA THR A 778 11.20 30.21 13.08
C THR A 778 11.65 29.41 11.86
N LYS A 779 10.84 29.39 10.79
CA LYS A 779 11.13 28.67 9.54
C LYS A 779 12.43 29.10 8.83
N LYS A 780 13.01 30.26 9.17
CA LYS A 780 14.18 30.83 8.47
C LYS A 780 15.38 31.21 9.36
N ARG A 781 15.23 31.35 10.69
CA ARG A 781 16.33 31.74 11.61
C ARG A 781 16.02 31.36 13.08
N GLY A 782 16.79 30.43 13.65
CA GLY A 782 16.96 30.23 15.10
C GLY A 782 15.72 30.27 16.00
N MET A 783 15.96 30.35 17.31
CA MET A 783 14.94 30.65 18.32
C MET A 783 14.71 32.16 18.38
N LYS A 784 13.46 32.61 18.52
CA LYS A 784 13.12 34.01 18.80
C LYS A 784 12.24 34.11 20.04
N PRO A 785 12.50 35.07 20.95
CA PRO A 785 11.60 35.36 22.06
C PRO A 785 10.28 35.94 21.52
N VAL A 786 9.17 35.45 22.07
CA VAL A 786 7.82 35.89 21.73
C VAL A 786 7.03 36.07 23.02
N ASN A 787 6.49 37.27 23.25
CA ASN A 787 5.50 37.49 24.30
C ASN A 787 4.17 36.85 23.89
N ILE A 788 3.64 35.94 24.71
CA ILE A 788 2.37 35.23 24.47
C ILE A 788 1.25 35.67 25.41
N ARG A 789 1.54 36.53 26.40
CA ARG A 789 0.52 37.03 27.35
C ARG A 789 -0.68 37.72 26.66
N PRO A 790 -0.50 38.55 25.61
CA PRO A 790 -1.62 39.21 24.92
C PRO A 790 -2.56 38.26 24.18
N ILE A 791 -2.14 37.01 23.92
CA ILE A 791 -2.95 36.04 23.19
C ILE A 791 -4.15 35.57 24.04
N VAL A 792 -4.01 35.49 25.36
CA VAL A 792 -5.07 35.05 26.26
C VAL A 792 -5.79 36.28 26.82
N LYS A 793 -6.99 36.54 26.32
CA LYS A 793 -7.81 37.69 26.69
C LYS A 793 -8.47 37.51 28.05
N GLU A 794 -9.01 36.33 28.30
CA GLU A 794 -9.82 36.01 29.48
C GLU A 794 -9.68 34.54 29.85
N ILE A 795 -9.68 34.24 31.14
CA ILE A 795 -9.86 32.89 31.66
C ILE A 795 -11.02 32.88 32.66
N ASN A 796 -11.80 31.81 32.68
CA ASN A 796 -12.86 31.57 33.68
C ASN A 796 -12.71 30.16 34.24
N GLU A 797 -12.78 30.01 35.56
CA GLU A 797 -12.68 28.71 36.21
C GLU A 797 -13.96 27.89 35.99
N ILE A 798 -13.79 26.61 35.65
CA ILE A 798 -14.86 25.62 35.53
C ILE A 798 -14.47 24.37 36.33
N PRO A 799 -15.42 23.45 36.64
CA PRO A 799 -15.08 22.22 37.36
C PRO A 799 -13.93 21.47 36.67
N ALA A 800 -12.84 21.25 37.39
CA ALA A 800 -11.62 20.59 36.89
C ALA A 800 -11.01 21.21 35.61
N GLY A 801 -11.16 22.53 35.39
CA GLY A 801 -10.66 23.15 34.17
C GLY A 801 -10.80 24.67 34.09
N LEU A 802 -10.60 25.19 32.88
CA LEU A 802 -10.74 26.61 32.52
C LEU A 802 -11.47 26.78 31.19
N THR A 803 -12.28 27.82 31.07
CA THR A 803 -12.62 28.41 29.77
C THR A 803 -11.60 29.50 29.43
N LEU A 804 -11.05 29.48 28.22
CA LEU A 804 -10.03 30.38 27.71
C LEU A 804 -10.56 31.15 26.50
N VAL A 805 -10.46 32.48 26.50
CA VAL A 805 -10.72 33.29 25.30
C VAL A 805 -9.38 33.71 24.71
N MET A 806 -9.06 33.19 23.52
CA MET A 806 -7.83 33.52 22.79
C MET A 806 -8.12 34.53 21.68
N ASP A 807 -7.32 35.60 21.61
CA ASP A 807 -7.41 36.67 20.59
C ASP A 807 -6.24 36.59 19.61
N TRP A 808 -6.57 36.50 18.33
CA TRP A 808 -5.63 36.28 17.23
C TRP A 808 -5.29 37.55 16.44
N ARG A 809 -5.82 38.71 16.82
CA ARG A 809 -5.65 39.97 16.06
C ARG A 809 -4.19 40.39 15.93
N GLU A 810 -3.41 40.24 16.99
CA GLU A 810 -1.98 40.59 16.97
C GLU A 810 -1.11 39.45 16.43
N ARG A 811 -1.41 38.22 16.84
CA ARG A 811 -0.56 37.06 16.55
C ARG A 811 -1.31 35.74 16.74
N TYR A 812 -0.95 34.75 15.92
CA TYR A 812 -1.37 33.37 16.10
C TYR A 812 -0.29 32.51 16.81
N MET A 813 -0.75 31.68 17.74
CA MET A 813 -0.01 30.56 18.33
C MET A 813 -0.94 29.35 18.44
N SER A 814 -0.40 28.14 18.29
CA SER A 814 -1.17 26.93 18.53
C SER A 814 -1.72 26.95 19.97
N PRO A 815 -3.05 26.81 20.18
CA PRO A 815 -3.66 26.73 21.51
C PRO A 815 -3.04 25.64 22.39
N LEU A 816 -2.72 24.50 21.79
CA LEU A 816 -2.06 23.38 22.46
C LEU A 816 -0.64 23.74 22.91
N ALA A 817 0.17 24.32 22.01
CA ALA A 817 1.54 24.72 22.34
C ALA A 817 1.56 25.85 23.37
N LEU A 818 0.59 26.76 23.33
CA LEU A 818 0.41 27.81 24.34
C LEU A 818 0.13 27.20 25.70
N SER A 819 -0.82 26.25 25.77
CA SER A 819 -1.19 25.57 27.01
C SER A 819 0.00 24.81 27.63
N LEU A 820 0.76 24.06 26.83
CA LEU A 820 1.98 23.36 27.28
C LEU A 820 3.10 24.32 27.70
N SER A 821 3.17 25.53 27.11
CA SER A 821 4.16 26.53 27.51
C SER A 821 3.88 27.12 28.89
N ILE A 822 2.60 27.16 29.29
CA ILE A 822 2.14 27.62 30.60
C ILE A 822 2.28 26.49 31.63
N MET A 823 1.87 25.26 31.25
CA MET A 823 1.94 24.06 32.07
C MET A 823 3.20 23.23 31.72
N LYS A 824 4.39 23.76 32.07
CA LYS A 824 5.68 23.25 31.56
C LYS A 824 6.01 21.78 31.90
N ASP A 825 5.40 21.25 32.95
CA ASP A 825 5.55 19.89 33.45
C ASP A 825 4.37 18.99 33.08
N ALA A 826 3.41 19.48 32.29
CA ALA A 826 2.31 18.69 31.76
C ALA A 826 2.67 18.08 30.39
N SER A 827 2.19 16.87 30.18
CA SER A 827 2.09 16.20 28.88
C SER A 827 0.69 16.38 28.27
N GLN A 828 0.51 15.95 27.03
CA GLN A 828 -0.82 15.93 26.40
C GLN A 828 -1.77 14.87 26.98
N LEU A 829 -1.28 13.99 27.87
CA LEU A 829 -2.13 13.05 28.61
C LEU A 829 -2.78 13.70 29.84
N ASP A 830 -2.25 14.83 30.31
CA ASP A 830 -2.67 15.47 31.57
C ASP A 830 -3.84 16.42 31.40
N PHE A 831 -4.25 16.72 30.16
CA PHE A 831 -5.38 17.61 29.90
C PHE A 831 -6.00 17.35 28.53
N THR A 832 -7.23 17.83 28.36
CA THR A 832 -7.91 17.92 27.06
C THR A 832 -8.23 19.36 26.74
N LEU A 833 -8.22 19.69 25.45
CA LEU A 833 -8.55 21.03 24.97
C LEU A 833 -9.63 20.92 23.90
N THR A 834 -10.72 21.67 24.07
CA THR A 834 -11.87 21.67 23.15
C THR A 834 -12.23 23.08 22.75
N LYS A 835 -12.23 23.39 21.45
CA LYS A 835 -12.75 24.68 20.96
C LYS A 835 -14.26 24.68 20.99
N THR A 836 -14.87 25.59 21.73
CA THR A 836 -16.33 25.65 21.91
C THR A 836 -16.99 26.76 21.09
N ALA A 837 -16.25 27.80 20.72
CA ALA A 837 -16.79 28.87 19.89
C ALA A 837 -15.72 29.59 19.05
N GLN A 838 -16.17 30.21 17.95
CA GLN A 838 -15.38 31.13 17.14
C GLN A 838 -16.14 32.46 16.98
N ARG A 839 -15.44 33.58 17.11
CA ARG A 839 -16.00 34.93 16.90
C ARG A 839 -15.32 35.58 15.70
N PHE A 840 -16.11 36.17 14.82
CA PHE A 840 -15.65 36.89 13.63
C PHE A 840 -15.76 38.40 13.86
N GLU A 841 -14.93 39.18 13.17
CA GLU A 841 -15.17 40.62 13.06
C GLU A 841 -16.51 40.87 12.38
N LYS A 842 -17.28 41.80 12.96
CA LYS A 842 -18.58 42.23 12.44
C LYS A 842 -18.43 43.15 11.24
#